data_AF-A0A968JKP2-F1
#
_entry.id   AF-A0A968JKP2-F1
#
_cell.length_a   1.000
_cell.length_b   1.000
_cell.length_c   1.000
_cell.angle_alpha   90.00
_cell.angle_beta   90.00
_cell.angle_gamma   90.00
#
_symmetry.space_group_name_H-M   'P 1'
#
loop_
_entity.id
_entity.type
_entity.pdbx_description
1 polymer ?
#
loop_
_entity_poly.entity_id
_entity_poly.type
_entity_poly.pdbx_seq_one_letter_code
_entity_poly.pdbx_strand_id
1 'polypeptide(L)'
;MMFRYYRHPSRIAVGLLVFVLVFGGLLTFRTVNALQRDPVTAAWQQARAAGSYHFTANVVQVTTPAASIYTIGRSSDEQRLYLEGQTDLRAESLQMHVWTGSGNVTQPETALQIRYEDGTTSTRQGAGAWQEISSVTDAMAPGGDFLAYLSAIRNMQAGEPETRAGLKLTRYSFDIDGPTFGEYMRRELERHLTAQGELPPGLQIGTPDFYRDLRGTGEVWIAETGLPVRQVLHLTFPEQQEQQVSAHITVNFSQFGIGPHTLQAWLTDHMPPLEALVALLLVLGFAWALVTLRRSRMFGTVLALLLIGILVLQPFLSSLQSVQFFETQMAHAAEQEAAYVDQQAIREIQAAQINTDFDPHHNPLAGLEAAPPPATGQLAAATDLLPQEQAPLQQVVTVNADRDGDGLSDADEVDIYITDPNDIDTDNDTLSDYIEVRIGTNPLVADTDGDTLSDAVEVAGFTYNNQTWYLDPLEIDSNNDGLGDGQEWFQTNALLNERSIDSDGNGIPDAFDLDNDGDGVPDAMDSAPYTHTGPFSDDNPLGLILEDLRQDTPTFVDFQIRPTDPKHLWYAQNVLDWPEDREGQVQDDDGATFADVALSEGRAPVANESFGDMKLVPMLEIRIDGSTTHLPSEDELAEYGISISNLEEDEAGNLSGKVVYVPLNVQTNEKTGERVAFTARMLYNPESSVWGNAHDVRLTWLIQVLTDDCEQVDNNQCVEYRRYNQTRIAHSYYADWHLTGLTIAEERGTNVAAIYEDPAVDTNLREDDALWLLAAGLDGAFLIPRTGPDRWEIDTSNPLHPTMRLITGDREVTVDELARRFNHPTNSAVTEEERWGIPNILRVNTPAAPYATFDKAIMDIGTDKATDILNTAFAGSWQQDNSLKPLITYVIETERRTVTLDALMEPESALSPPYVSLTNNTLTMDMNPAFRSPISVDTLGTVKWTAYCADQATEGTPNWNPCATEAYLDELEARYSIDDSRLPGDDDTTAEGRQFAIQLFYLILSQARPKPSKLMAWCPILTPTTAPVLSCRAPASPTANSLVLQLPPSV
;
A
#
# COMPACT_ATOMS: atom_id res chain seq x y z
N MET A 1 47.15 -63.17 -34.14
CA MET A 1 48.48 -62.84 -34.69
C MET A 1 48.66 -61.33 -34.57
N MET A 2 49.52 -60.91 -33.64
CA MET A 2 50.80 -60.24 -33.93
C MET A 2 50.63 -58.91 -34.69
N PHE A 3 50.72 -57.76 -34.02
CA PHE A 3 51.91 -57.09 -33.48
C PHE A 3 52.38 -55.95 -34.41
N ARG A 4 52.38 -54.75 -33.82
CA ARG A 4 53.46 -53.75 -33.81
C ARG A 4 53.83 -52.98 -35.09
N TYR A 5 53.60 -51.66 -34.94
CA TYR A 5 54.62 -50.60 -34.94
C TYR A 5 55.10 -50.00 -36.28
N TYR A 6 54.77 -48.69 -36.42
CA TYR A 6 55.69 -47.56 -36.62
C TYR A 6 56.38 -47.38 -37.99
N ARG A 7 56.06 -46.29 -38.70
CA ARG A 7 56.90 -45.06 -38.79
C ARG A 7 56.53 -44.19 -40.02
N HIS A 8 56.01 -43.00 -39.71
CA HIS A 8 56.63 -41.69 -40.01
C HIS A 8 56.73 -41.15 -41.46
N PRO A 9 56.91 -39.83 -41.63
CA PRO A 9 55.95 -38.99 -42.34
C PRO A 9 56.58 -38.19 -43.50
N SER A 10 55.89 -38.07 -44.63
CA SER A 10 56.31 -37.13 -45.69
C SER A 10 55.26 -36.86 -46.78
N ARG A 11 53.96 -37.02 -46.47
CA ARG A 11 52.89 -36.80 -47.47
C ARG A 11 51.77 -35.85 -47.04
N ILE A 12 51.77 -35.39 -45.78
CA ILE A 12 50.72 -34.49 -45.25
C ILE A 12 51.04 -33.02 -45.58
N ALA A 13 52.30 -32.65 -45.78
CA ALA A 13 52.70 -31.26 -46.05
C ALA A 13 52.39 -30.77 -47.47
N VAL A 14 52.17 -31.65 -48.46
CA VAL A 14 51.88 -31.26 -49.85
C VAL A 14 50.38 -31.24 -50.15
N GLY A 15 49.56 -31.99 -49.41
CA GLY A 15 48.09 -31.95 -49.52
C GLY A 15 47.49 -30.67 -48.91
N LEU A 16 48.11 -30.12 -47.86
CA LEU A 16 47.59 -28.97 -47.13
C LEU A 16 47.76 -27.64 -47.90
N LEU A 17 48.75 -27.55 -48.80
CA LEU A 17 48.99 -26.33 -49.59
C LEU A 17 48.06 -26.21 -50.81
N VAL A 18 47.53 -27.33 -51.31
CA VAL A 18 46.56 -27.34 -52.43
C VAL A 18 45.13 -27.10 -51.94
N PHE A 19 44.81 -27.49 -50.69
CA PHE A 19 43.50 -27.22 -50.08
C PHE A 19 43.31 -25.72 -49.77
N VAL A 20 44.39 -25.01 -49.40
CA VAL A 20 44.35 -23.57 -49.09
C VAL A 20 44.20 -22.69 -50.35
N LEU A 21 44.69 -23.14 -51.52
CA LEU A 21 44.60 -22.36 -52.76
C LEU A 21 43.32 -22.60 -53.57
N VAL A 22 42.58 -23.67 -53.33
CA VAL A 22 41.28 -23.95 -54.00
C VAL A 22 40.09 -23.39 -53.21
N PHE A 23 40.22 -23.14 -51.90
CA PHE A 23 39.19 -22.48 -51.09
C PHE A 23 39.41 -20.96 -50.90
N GLY A 24 40.59 -20.43 -51.25
CA GLY A 24 40.95 -19.02 -51.07
C GLY A 24 40.49 -18.05 -52.17
N GLY A 25 39.61 -18.48 -53.08
CA GLY A 25 39.32 -17.75 -54.31
C GLY A 25 37.83 -17.65 -54.67
N LEU A 26 36.95 -17.38 -53.70
CA LEU A 26 35.55 -17.01 -53.95
C LEU A 26 34.94 -16.24 -52.76
N LEU A 27 35.63 -15.19 -52.31
CA LEU A 27 35.02 -14.13 -51.50
C LEU A 27 35.47 -12.79 -52.09
N THR A 28 34.85 -12.39 -53.20
CA THR A 28 34.74 -10.98 -53.52
C THR A 28 33.91 -10.35 -52.41
N PHE A 29 34.56 -9.65 -51.49
CA PHE A 29 33.89 -8.70 -50.61
C PHE A 29 33.16 -7.70 -51.49
N ARG A 30 31.86 -7.91 -51.70
CA ARG A 30 30.96 -6.78 -51.86
C ARG A 30 30.95 -6.12 -50.49
N THR A 31 31.68 -5.02 -50.36
CA THR A 31 31.34 -3.99 -49.37
C THR A 31 29.96 -3.48 -49.76
N VAL A 32 28.93 -4.20 -49.34
CA VAL A 32 27.66 -3.56 -49.07
C VAL A 32 27.99 -2.67 -47.90
N ASN A 33 27.86 -1.36 -48.07
CA ASN A 33 27.69 -0.47 -46.93
C ASN A 33 26.46 -1.01 -46.21
N ALA A 34 26.68 -1.89 -45.24
CA ALA A 34 25.66 -2.22 -44.28
C ALA A 34 25.36 -0.88 -43.61
N LEU A 35 24.17 -0.35 -43.89
CA LEU A 35 23.54 0.62 -43.02
C LEU A 35 23.90 0.20 -41.60
N GLN A 36 24.62 1.08 -40.90
CA GLN A 36 25.15 0.82 -39.57
C GLN A 36 23.96 0.39 -38.71
N ARG A 37 23.78 -0.92 -38.55
CA ARG A 37 22.68 -1.46 -37.76
C ARG A 37 22.97 -1.05 -36.33
N ASP A 38 21.92 -0.63 -35.67
CA ASP A 38 21.94 -0.39 -34.24
C ASP A 38 22.60 -1.59 -33.51
N PRO A 39 23.63 -1.36 -32.67
CA PRO A 39 24.34 -2.41 -31.92
C PRO A 39 23.42 -3.26 -31.04
N VAL A 40 22.33 -2.70 -30.49
CA VAL A 40 21.38 -3.46 -29.67
C VAL A 40 20.56 -4.40 -30.55
N THR A 41 20.01 -3.91 -31.66
CA THR A 41 19.35 -4.74 -32.67
C THR A 41 20.26 -5.85 -33.21
N ALA A 42 21.55 -5.57 -33.41
CA ALA A 42 22.53 -6.56 -33.84
C ALA A 42 22.76 -7.66 -32.79
N ALA A 43 22.83 -7.29 -31.51
CA ALA A 43 22.98 -8.23 -30.39
C ALA A 43 21.75 -9.13 -30.23
N TRP A 44 20.54 -8.57 -30.35
CA TRP A 44 19.29 -9.34 -30.35
C TRP A 44 19.25 -10.38 -31.48
N GLN A 45 19.61 -9.98 -32.71
CA GLN A 45 19.67 -10.91 -33.84
C GLN A 45 20.73 -12.01 -33.65
N GLN A 46 21.87 -11.67 -33.05
CA GLN A 46 22.94 -12.62 -32.75
C GLN A 46 22.51 -13.64 -31.68
N ALA A 47 21.80 -13.19 -30.63
CA ALA A 47 21.21 -14.07 -29.62
C ALA A 47 20.18 -15.04 -30.24
N ARG A 48 19.27 -14.55 -31.08
CA ARG A 48 18.32 -15.40 -31.81
C ARG A 48 19.00 -16.40 -32.75
N ALA A 49 20.10 -16.00 -33.39
CA ALA A 49 20.88 -16.89 -34.25
C ALA A 49 21.55 -18.03 -33.46
N ALA A 50 21.95 -17.78 -32.19
CA ALA A 50 22.49 -18.81 -31.30
C ALA A 50 21.46 -19.93 -31.06
N GLY A 51 20.17 -19.58 -31.02
CA GLY A 51 19.04 -20.51 -31.05
C GLY A 51 18.56 -20.99 -29.69
N SER A 52 19.39 -20.93 -28.65
CA SER A 52 18.99 -21.21 -27.26
C SER A 52 19.80 -20.35 -26.28
N TYR A 53 19.29 -20.14 -25.07
CA TYR A 53 20.03 -19.50 -23.97
C TYR A 53 19.45 -19.90 -22.60
N HIS A 54 20.27 -19.76 -21.56
CA HIS A 54 19.87 -19.88 -20.16
C HIS A 54 19.68 -18.47 -19.57
N PHE A 55 18.72 -18.32 -18.65
CA PHE A 55 18.47 -17.05 -17.98
C PHE A 55 18.15 -17.25 -16.50
N THR A 56 18.51 -16.24 -15.71
CA THR A 56 17.95 -15.98 -14.38
C THR A 56 17.26 -14.64 -14.42
N ALA A 57 16.08 -14.51 -13.83
CA ALA A 57 15.34 -13.27 -13.80
C ALA A 57 14.71 -13.01 -12.44
N ASN A 58 14.81 -11.75 -12.00
CA ASN A 58 14.03 -11.20 -10.91
C ASN A 58 12.93 -10.36 -11.53
N VAL A 59 11.68 -10.68 -11.22
CA VAL A 59 10.52 -9.87 -11.62
C VAL A 59 9.88 -9.33 -10.35
N VAL A 60 9.84 -8.01 -10.26
CA VAL A 60 9.01 -7.32 -9.28
C VAL A 60 7.85 -6.73 -10.05
N GLN A 61 6.68 -7.32 -9.87
CA GLN A 61 5.45 -6.77 -10.42
C GLN A 61 4.76 -5.97 -9.33
N VAL A 62 4.58 -4.68 -9.58
CA VAL A 62 3.82 -3.78 -8.73
C VAL A 62 2.48 -3.56 -9.42
N THR A 63 1.41 -3.90 -8.72
CA THR A 63 0.06 -3.59 -9.18
C THR A 63 -0.41 -2.40 -8.35
N THR A 64 -0.28 -1.21 -8.93
CA THR A 64 -0.68 0.06 -8.30
C THR A 64 -2.15 0.30 -8.61
N PRO A 65 -3.03 0.43 -7.61
CA PRO A 65 -4.39 0.92 -7.85
C PRO A 65 -4.27 2.32 -8.47
N ALA A 66 -4.97 2.57 -9.58
CA ALA A 66 -5.10 3.91 -10.13
C ALA A 66 -5.72 4.83 -9.06
N ALA A 67 -5.24 6.07 -8.99
CA ALA A 67 -5.76 7.07 -8.09
C ALA A 67 -7.25 7.30 -8.38
N SER A 68 -8.07 7.10 -7.35
CA SER A 68 -9.49 7.38 -7.38
C SER A 68 -9.97 7.51 -5.95
N ILE A 69 -11.05 8.27 -5.75
CA ILE A 69 -11.72 8.42 -4.44
C ILE A 69 -12.16 7.09 -3.80
N TYR A 70 -12.13 5.97 -4.54
CA TYR A 70 -12.48 4.64 -4.07
C TYR A 70 -11.27 3.75 -3.74
N THR A 71 -10.06 4.17 -4.09
CA THR A 71 -8.80 3.47 -3.84
C THR A 71 -7.97 4.08 -2.70
N ILE A 72 -8.44 5.18 -2.09
CA ILE A 72 -7.89 5.79 -0.86
C ILE A 72 -7.80 4.74 0.27
N GLY A 73 -6.60 4.58 0.84
CA GLY A 73 -6.30 3.59 1.87
C GLY A 73 -6.04 2.16 1.38
N ARG A 74 -5.96 1.92 0.05
CA ARG A 74 -5.52 0.62 -0.48
C ARG A 74 -4.02 0.60 -0.76
N SER A 75 -3.39 -0.54 -0.47
CA SER A 75 -1.97 -0.77 -0.75
C SER A 75 -1.72 -1.35 -2.13
N SER A 76 -0.61 -0.96 -2.75
CA SER A 76 -0.08 -1.61 -3.94
C SER A 76 0.29 -3.07 -3.63
N ASP A 77 -0.14 -4.02 -4.47
CA ASP A 77 0.26 -5.41 -4.33
C ASP A 77 1.58 -5.63 -5.07
N GLU A 78 2.63 -5.98 -4.34
CA GLU A 78 3.94 -6.27 -4.89
C GLU A 78 4.20 -7.78 -4.91
N GLN A 79 4.41 -8.33 -6.11
CA GLN A 79 4.74 -9.73 -6.32
C GLN A 79 6.18 -9.87 -6.78
N ARG A 80 7.02 -10.47 -5.93
CA ARG A 80 8.40 -10.83 -6.25
C ARG A 80 8.46 -12.27 -6.75
N LEU A 81 8.97 -12.42 -7.97
CA LEU A 81 9.16 -13.71 -8.63
C LEU A 81 10.65 -13.88 -8.94
N TYR A 82 11.24 -14.96 -8.44
CA TYR A 82 12.53 -15.43 -8.91
C TYR A 82 12.30 -16.49 -9.98
N LEU A 83 12.97 -16.33 -11.11
CA LEU A 83 12.86 -17.19 -12.29
C LEU A 83 14.24 -17.72 -12.66
N GLU A 84 14.33 -19.01 -12.94
CA GLU A 84 15.50 -19.61 -13.55
C GLU A 84 15.04 -20.57 -14.65
N GLY A 85 15.59 -20.45 -15.85
CA GLY A 85 15.10 -21.25 -16.96
C GLY A 85 15.99 -21.29 -18.19
N GLN A 86 15.55 -22.07 -19.16
CA GLN A 86 16.20 -22.22 -20.45
C GLN A 86 15.17 -22.12 -21.57
N THR A 87 15.49 -21.30 -22.57
CA THR A 87 14.69 -21.10 -23.79
C THR A 87 15.41 -21.73 -24.98
N ASP A 88 14.69 -22.52 -25.79
CA ASP A 88 15.11 -22.94 -27.13
C ASP A 88 14.17 -22.31 -28.16
N LEU A 89 14.67 -21.27 -28.83
CA LEU A 89 13.92 -20.48 -29.82
C LEU A 89 13.70 -21.25 -31.12
N ARG A 90 14.43 -22.35 -31.37
CA ARG A 90 14.24 -23.18 -32.59
C ARG A 90 13.19 -24.26 -32.36
N ALA A 91 13.11 -24.76 -31.12
CA ALA A 91 12.12 -25.73 -30.71
C ALA A 91 10.83 -25.09 -30.17
N GLU A 92 10.78 -23.75 -30.06
CA GLU A 92 9.68 -22.99 -29.44
C GLU A 92 9.35 -23.55 -28.04
N SER A 93 10.38 -23.89 -27.27
CA SER A 93 10.24 -24.52 -25.95
C SER A 93 10.87 -23.68 -24.85
N LEU A 94 10.19 -23.59 -23.71
CA LEU A 94 10.66 -22.93 -22.50
C LEU A 94 10.50 -23.89 -21.32
N GLN A 95 11.55 -24.03 -20.52
CA GLN A 95 11.50 -24.71 -19.23
C GLN A 95 12.02 -23.77 -18.16
N MET A 96 11.24 -23.57 -17.09
CA MET A 96 11.64 -22.67 -16.00
C MET A 96 11.11 -23.12 -14.64
N HIS A 97 11.82 -22.70 -13.62
CA HIS A 97 11.47 -22.80 -12.22
C HIS A 97 11.08 -21.41 -11.72
N VAL A 98 9.94 -21.33 -11.03
CA VAL A 98 9.39 -20.10 -10.46
C VAL A 98 9.30 -20.26 -8.95
N TRP A 99 9.85 -19.29 -8.23
CA TRP A 99 9.73 -19.19 -6.78
C TRP A 99 8.98 -17.90 -6.41
N THR A 100 8.00 -18.02 -5.52
CA THR A 100 7.16 -16.91 -5.03
C THR A 100 7.39 -16.69 -3.53
N GLY A 101 7.50 -15.43 -3.08
CA GLY A 101 7.54 -15.09 -1.65
C GLY A 101 8.72 -15.68 -0.88
N SER A 102 8.50 -16.77 -0.12
CA SER A 102 9.43 -17.42 0.82
C SER A 102 10.16 -18.66 0.25
N GLY A 103 10.08 -18.90 -1.06
CA GLY A 103 10.74 -20.04 -1.72
C GLY A 103 12.27 -19.95 -1.68
N ASN A 104 12.94 -21.07 -1.45
CA ASN A 104 14.40 -21.13 -1.35
C ASN A 104 15.01 -21.69 -2.64
N VAL A 105 15.83 -20.89 -3.34
CA VAL A 105 16.55 -21.28 -4.57
C VAL A 105 17.46 -22.51 -4.33
N THR A 106 17.89 -22.75 -3.09
CA THR A 106 18.69 -23.93 -2.71
C THR A 106 17.86 -25.23 -2.54
N GLN A 107 16.53 -25.15 -2.62
CA GLN A 107 15.59 -26.28 -2.53
C GLN A 107 14.71 -26.35 -3.79
N PRO A 108 15.19 -26.99 -4.88
CA PRO A 108 14.49 -27.05 -6.18
C PRO A 108 13.09 -27.66 -6.12
N GLU A 109 12.80 -28.46 -5.10
CA GLU A 109 11.50 -29.08 -4.84
C GLU A 109 10.41 -28.09 -4.43
N THR A 110 10.78 -26.90 -3.94
CA THR A 110 9.84 -25.84 -3.55
C THR A 110 9.37 -24.98 -4.73
N ALA A 111 10.05 -25.08 -5.88
CA ALA A 111 9.73 -24.32 -7.09
C ALA A 111 8.48 -24.85 -7.81
N LEU A 112 7.68 -23.95 -8.36
CA LEU A 112 6.73 -24.28 -9.42
C LEU A 112 7.50 -24.46 -10.73
N GLN A 113 7.48 -25.67 -11.28
CA GLN A 113 8.12 -25.94 -12.56
C GLN A 113 7.13 -25.72 -13.69
N ILE A 114 7.51 -24.91 -14.66
CA ILE A 114 6.72 -24.56 -15.84
C ILE A 114 7.45 -25.06 -17.08
N ARG A 115 6.70 -25.71 -17.97
CA ARG A 115 7.19 -26.20 -19.25
C ARG A 115 6.20 -25.81 -20.34
N TYR A 116 6.72 -25.13 -21.36
CA TYR A 116 6.02 -24.79 -22.59
C TYR A 116 6.63 -25.59 -23.74
N GLU A 117 5.85 -26.46 -24.35
CA GLU A 117 6.23 -27.29 -25.51
C GLU A 117 5.00 -27.43 -26.43
N ASP A 118 5.18 -27.28 -27.75
CA ASP A 118 4.14 -27.49 -28.78
C ASP A 118 2.83 -26.69 -28.55
N GLY A 119 2.93 -25.47 -28.01
CA GLY A 119 1.76 -24.61 -27.73
C GLY A 119 1.00 -24.96 -26.45
N THR A 120 1.46 -25.94 -25.68
CA THR A 120 0.85 -26.35 -24.40
C THR A 120 1.72 -25.94 -23.23
N THR A 121 1.11 -25.33 -22.20
CA THR A 121 1.79 -25.00 -20.94
C THR A 121 1.44 -26.04 -19.90
N SER A 122 2.45 -26.68 -19.33
CA SER A 122 2.30 -27.64 -18.24
C SER A 122 3.03 -27.15 -16.99
N THR A 123 2.47 -27.41 -15.81
CA THR A 123 3.09 -27.12 -14.53
C THR A 123 3.13 -28.32 -13.60
N ARG A 124 4.07 -28.31 -12.64
CA ARG A 124 4.09 -29.25 -11.51
C ARG A 124 4.79 -28.63 -10.30
N GLN A 125 4.44 -29.09 -9.11
CA GLN A 125 5.12 -28.74 -7.86
C GLN A 125 5.85 -29.96 -7.30
N GLY A 126 7.13 -29.82 -6.94
CA GLY A 126 7.97 -30.91 -6.44
C GLY A 126 8.00 -32.14 -7.37
N ALA A 127 7.78 -33.34 -6.81
CA ALA A 127 7.73 -34.61 -7.55
C ALA A 127 6.34 -34.97 -8.11
N GLY A 128 5.40 -34.02 -8.15
CA GLY A 128 4.06 -34.21 -8.68
C GLY A 128 3.99 -34.52 -10.17
N ALA A 129 2.83 -34.98 -10.63
CA ALA A 129 2.56 -35.18 -12.06
C ALA A 129 2.38 -33.82 -12.76
N TRP A 130 2.79 -33.73 -14.03
CA TRP A 130 2.55 -32.56 -14.87
C TRP A 130 1.05 -32.36 -15.11
N GLN A 131 0.58 -31.14 -14.87
CA GLN A 131 -0.79 -30.69 -15.12
C GLN A 131 -0.76 -29.62 -16.20
N GLU A 132 -1.64 -29.73 -17.19
CA GLU A 132 -1.77 -28.73 -18.25
C GLU A 132 -2.59 -27.54 -17.74
N ILE A 133 -2.14 -26.32 -18.00
CA ILE A 133 -2.81 -25.08 -17.61
C ILE A 133 -2.95 -24.12 -18.78
N SER A 134 -3.97 -23.26 -18.72
CA SER A 134 -4.13 -22.15 -19.67
C SER A 134 -3.11 -21.04 -19.36
N SER A 135 -2.15 -20.89 -20.26
CA SER A 135 -1.14 -19.84 -20.44
C SER A 135 -0.83 -18.90 -19.26
N VAL A 136 0.28 -19.17 -18.57
CA VAL A 136 0.91 -18.26 -17.59
C VAL A 136 2.06 -17.46 -18.23
N THR A 137 2.55 -17.88 -19.39
CA THR A 137 3.74 -17.30 -20.05
C THR A 137 3.43 -16.05 -20.88
N ASP A 138 2.18 -15.83 -21.30
CA ASP A 138 1.79 -14.70 -22.15
C ASP A 138 1.96 -13.33 -21.47
N ALA A 139 1.93 -13.30 -20.13
CA ALA A 139 2.15 -12.10 -19.34
C ALA A 139 3.64 -11.80 -19.06
N MET A 140 4.52 -12.80 -19.11
CA MET A 140 5.89 -12.68 -18.58
C MET A 140 6.97 -12.66 -19.67
N ALA A 141 6.81 -13.46 -20.71
CA ALA A 141 7.73 -13.53 -21.85
C ALA A 141 6.96 -14.07 -23.06
N PRO A 142 6.57 -13.23 -24.03
CA PRO A 142 5.76 -13.69 -25.14
C PRO A 142 6.51 -14.75 -25.97
N GLY A 143 5.95 -15.97 -26.06
CA GLY A 143 6.62 -17.12 -26.67
C GLY A 143 7.90 -17.59 -25.97
N GLY A 144 8.14 -17.15 -24.73
CA GLY A 144 9.32 -17.51 -23.92
C GLY A 144 10.62 -16.76 -24.27
N ASP A 145 10.56 -15.70 -25.08
CA ASP A 145 11.72 -14.90 -25.49
C ASP A 145 11.80 -13.56 -24.72
N PHE A 146 12.58 -13.52 -23.64
CA PHE A 146 12.82 -12.29 -22.85
C PHE A 146 13.55 -11.19 -23.63
N LEU A 147 14.21 -11.52 -24.74
CA LEU A 147 14.86 -10.53 -25.61
C LEU A 147 13.89 -9.92 -26.63
N ALA A 148 12.64 -10.41 -26.72
CA ALA A 148 11.65 -9.92 -27.69
C ALA A 148 11.33 -8.42 -27.52
N TYR A 149 11.44 -7.87 -26.31
CA TYR A 149 11.27 -6.44 -26.03
C TYR A 149 12.27 -5.55 -26.79
N LEU A 150 13.45 -6.08 -27.15
CA LEU A 150 14.45 -5.36 -27.95
C LEU A 150 14.01 -5.15 -29.42
N SER A 151 12.90 -5.74 -29.84
CA SER A 151 12.35 -5.59 -31.20
C SER A 151 11.73 -4.22 -31.48
N ALA A 152 11.39 -3.47 -30.43
CA ALA A 152 10.60 -2.26 -30.49
C ALA A 152 11.22 -1.11 -29.67
N ILE A 153 12.55 -0.99 -29.68
CA ILE A 153 13.25 0.06 -28.93
C ILE A 153 13.42 1.35 -29.73
N ARG A 154 13.43 2.49 -29.03
CA ARG A 154 13.73 3.83 -29.58
C ARG A 154 14.62 4.63 -28.62
N ASN A 155 15.08 5.81 -29.06
CA ASN A 155 15.87 6.75 -28.26
C ASN A 155 17.12 6.14 -27.58
N MET A 156 17.79 5.21 -28.26
CA MET A 156 18.93 4.50 -27.68
C MET A 156 20.14 5.42 -27.44
N GLN A 157 20.73 5.33 -26.25
CA GLN A 157 21.95 6.02 -25.87
C GLN A 157 23.01 5.03 -25.36
N ALA A 158 24.26 5.23 -25.75
CA ALA A 158 25.38 4.43 -25.27
C ALA A 158 25.97 5.06 -24.00
N GLY A 159 26.07 4.28 -22.94
CA GLY A 159 26.77 4.65 -21.71
C GLY A 159 28.28 4.36 -21.77
N GLU A 160 28.97 4.68 -20.68
CA GLU A 160 30.40 4.42 -20.56
C GLU A 160 30.71 2.91 -20.53
N PRO A 161 31.75 2.44 -21.24
CA PRO A 161 32.19 1.05 -21.18
C PRO A 161 32.63 0.66 -19.76
N GLU A 162 32.10 -0.45 -19.25
CA GLU A 162 32.44 -0.98 -17.93
C GLU A 162 33.16 -2.33 -18.03
N THR A 163 33.89 -2.69 -16.98
CA THR A 163 34.52 -4.01 -16.87
C THR A 163 34.01 -4.71 -15.62
N ARG A 164 33.28 -5.81 -15.79
CA ARG A 164 32.68 -6.58 -14.69
C ARG A 164 33.09 -8.04 -14.83
N ALA A 165 33.63 -8.63 -13.75
CA ALA A 165 34.16 -10.01 -13.75
C ALA A 165 35.13 -10.34 -14.92
N GLY A 166 35.92 -9.35 -15.38
CA GLY A 166 36.87 -9.52 -16.49
C GLY A 166 36.24 -9.46 -17.90
N LEU A 167 34.92 -9.25 -18.01
CA LEU A 167 34.21 -8.98 -19.25
C LEU A 167 34.10 -7.47 -19.46
N LYS A 168 34.44 -7.01 -20.66
CA LYS A 168 34.17 -5.63 -21.08
C LYS A 168 32.76 -5.56 -21.64
N LEU A 169 31.96 -4.67 -21.07
CA LEU A 169 30.55 -4.48 -21.37
C LEU A 169 30.34 -3.04 -21.83
N THR A 170 29.40 -2.84 -22.73
CA THR A 170 28.87 -1.52 -23.05
C THR A 170 27.40 -1.50 -22.66
N ARG A 171 27.03 -0.51 -21.84
CA ARG A 171 25.65 -0.29 -21.41
C ARG A 171 24.94 0.55 -22.45
N TYR A 172 23.71 0.18 -22.80
CA TYR A 172 22.82 0.96 -23.64
C TYR A 172 21.50 1.17 -22.92
N SER A 173 21.04 2.41 -22.83
CA SER A 173 19.68 2.75 -22.37
C SER A 173 18.78 3.02 -23.58
N PHE A 174 17.49 2.72 -23.46
CA PHE A 174 16.50 2.88 -24.53
C PHE A 174 15.08 2.98 -23.97
N ASP A 175 14.16 3.49 -24.79
CA ASP A 175 12.72 3.46 -24.54
C ASP A 175 12.07 2.33 -25.35
N ILE A 176 10.92 1.82 -24.88
CA ILE A 176 10.11 0.83 -25.57
C ILE A 176 8.94 1.52 -26.27
N ASP A 177 8.76 1.21 -27.55
CA ASP A 177 7.69 1.71 -28.40
C ASP A 177 6.55 0.70 -28.49
N GLY A 178 5.54 0.88 -27.62
CA GLY A 178 4.35 0.02 -27.54
C GLY A 178 3.69 -0.30 -28.88
N PRO A 179 3.38 0.69 -29.75
CA PRO A 179 2.75 0.40 -31.03
C PRO A 179 3.57 -0.55 -31.93
N THR A 180 4.89 -0.35 -31.99
CA THR A 180 5.81 -1.22 -32.73
C THR A 180 5.88 -2.63 -32.10
N PHE A 181 5.84 -2.71 -30.77
CA PHE A 181 5.83 -3.98 -30.05
C PHE A 181 4.52 -4.76 -30.25
N GLY A 182 3.37 -4.09 -30.20
CA GLY A 182 2.07 -4.68 -30.49
C GLY A 182 2.00 -5.26 -31.91
N GLU A 183 2.53 -4.56 -32.92
CA GLU A 183 2.62 -5.10 -34.28
C GLU A 183 3.54 -6.32 -34.39
N TYR A 184 4.64 -6.34 -33.64
CA TYR A 184 5.51 -7.50 -33.54
C TYR A 184 4.74 -8.70 -32.97
N MET A 185 4.02 -8.50 -31.86
CA MET A 185 3.22 -9.53 -31.20
C MET A 185 2.10 -10.09 -32.09
N ARG A 186 1.36 -9.21 -32.77
CA ARG A 186 0.34 -9.61 -33.75
C ARG A 186 0.90 -10.55 -34.83
N ARG A 187 2.09 -10.24 -35.37
CA ARG A 187 2.75 -11.06 -36.40
C ARG A 187 3.26 -12.40 -35.89
N GLU A 188 3.61 -12.50 -34.61
CA GLU A 188 3.99 -13.77 -33.98
C GLU A 188 2.74 -14.66 -33.79
N LEU A 189 1.66 -14.09 -33.25
CA LEU A 189 0.39 -14.79 -33.03
C LEU A 189 -0.24 -15.28 -34.34
N GLU A 190 -0.25 -14.45 -35.39
CA GLU A 190 -0.72 -14.86 -36.73
C GLU A 190 0.10 -16.03 -37.28
N ARG A 191 1.44 -16.03 -37.08
CA ARG A 191 2.29 -17.15 -37.51
C ARG A 191 1.96 -18.43 -36.75
N HIS A 192 1.77 -18.35 -35.44
CA HIS A 192 1.45 -19.48 -34.59
C HIS A 192 0.09 -20.11 -34.96
N LEU A 193 -0.96 -19.31 -35.05
CA LEU A 193 -2.31 -19.78 -35.40
C LEU A 193 -2.39 -20.29 -36.85
N THR A 194 -1.60 -19.73 -37.76
CA THR A 194 -1.48 -20.25 -39.13
C THR A 194 -0.76 -21.61 -39.14
N ALA A 195 0.29 -21.79 -38.35
CA ALA A 195 1.03 -23.04 -38.25
C ALA A 195 0.17 -24.19 -37.65
N GLN A 196 -0.72 -23.85 -36.72
CA GLN A 196 -1.68 -24.79 -36.12
C GLN A 196 -2.94 -25.02 -36.98
N GLY A 197 -3.12 -24.25 -38.05
CA GLY A 197 -4.29 -24.34 -38.93
C GLY A 197 -5.58 -23.75 -38.34
N GLU A 198 -5.46 -22.95 -37.28
CA GLU A 198 -6.57 -22.34 -36.56
C GLU A 198 -6.98 -20.97 -37.14
N LEU A 199 -6.10 -20.33 -37.93
CA LEU A 199 -6.41 -19.07 -38.62
C LEU A 199 -6.86 -19.32 -40.07
N PRO A 200 -8.13 -19.02 -40.45
CA PRO A 200 -8.62 -19.20 -41.81
C PRO A 200 -7.87 -18.31 -42.82
N PRO A 201 -7.65 -18.76 -44.07
CA PRO A 201 -6.96 -17.97 -45.08
C PRO A 201 -7.67 -16.64 -45.37
N GLY A 202 -6.98 -15.53 -45.15
CA GLY A 202 -7.47 -14.17 -45.44
C GLY A 202 -8.09 -13.42 -44.26
N LEU A 203 -8.13 -14.02 -43.06
CA LEU A 203 -8.47 -13.32 -41.82
C LEU A 203 -7.21 -12.66 -41.22
N GLN A 204 -7.33 -11.43 -40.71
CA GLN A 204 -6.28 -10.73 -39.95
C GLN A 204 -6.73 -10.59 -38.50
N ILE A 205 -5.79 -10.71 -37.56
CA ILE A 205 -6.05 -10.52 -36.13
C ILE A 205 -5.75 -9.04 -35.81
N GLY A 206 -6.55 -8.42 -34.94
CA GLY A 206 -6.24 -7.05 -34.47
C GLY A 206 -4.95 -7.02 -33.66
N THR A 207 -4.30 -5.86 -33.57
CA THR A 207 -3.22 -5.65 -32.59
C THR A 207 -3.85 -5.62 -31.19
N PRO A 208 -3.40 -6.44 -30.23
CA PRO A 208 -3.95 -6.37 -28.87
C PRO A 208 -3.62 -5.01 -28.23
N ASP A 209 -4.65 -4.31 -27.75
CA ASP A 209 -4.52 -2.97 -27.13
C ASP A 209 -3.53 -2.98 -25.96
N PHE A 210 -3.47 -4.09 -25.22
CA PHE A 210 -2.53 -4.36 -24.13
C PHE A 210 -1.05 -4.14 -24.50
N TYR A 211 -0.63 -4.53 -25.72
CA TYR A 211 0.76 -4.34 -26.16
C TYR A 211 0.96 -3.04 -26.93
N ARG A 212 -0.08 -2.52 -27.56
CA ARG A 212 -0.02 -1.25 -28.32
C ARG A 212 0.24 -0.07 -27.39
N ASP A 213 -0.39 -0.07 -26.23
CA ASP A 213 -0.38 1.05 -25.30
C ASP A 213 0.67 0.84 -24.16
N LEU A 214 1.50 -0.21 -24.26
CA LEU A 214 2.66 -0.50 -23.40
C LEU A 214 3.69 0.65 -23.48
N ARG A 215 4.12 1.13 -22.32
CA ARG A 215 5.24 2.07 -22.20
C ARG A 215 6.35 1.44 -21.36
N GLY A 216 7.58 1.89 -21.54
CA GLY A 216 8.67 1.42 -20.69
C GLY A 216 10.04 1.91 -21.12
N THR A 217 11.00 1.75 -20.23
CA THR A 217 12.42 2.03 -20.47
C THR A 217 13.22 0.76 -20.18
N GLY A 218 14.43 0.69 -20.71
CA GLY A 218 15.30 -0.43 -20.43
C GLY A 218 16.77 -0.13 -20.60
N GLU A 219 17.57 -0.94 -19.95
CA GLU A 219 19.02 -0.99 -20.11
C GLU A 219 19.46 -2.38 -20.55
N VAL A 220 20.44 -2.45 -21.45
CA VAL A 220 21.05 -3.71 -21.86
C VAL A 220 22.58 -3.60 -21.84
N TRP A 221 23.22 -4.61 -21.29
CA TRP A 221 24.67 -4.76 -21.28
C TRP A 221 25.08 -5.74 -22.36
N ILE A 222 25.87 -5.26 -23.30
CA ILE A 222 26.36 -6.05 -24.44
C ILE A 222 27.85 -6.27 -24.25
N ALA A 223 28.27 -7.53 -24.28
CA ALA A 223 29.69 -7.88 -24.22
C ALA A 223 30.41 -7.57 -25.54
N GLU A 224 31.75 -7.48 -25.52
CA GLU A 224 32.57 -7.37 -26.76
C GLU A 224 32.27 -8.48 -27.79
N THR A 225 31.71 -9.61 -27.37
CA THR A 225 31.27 -10.71 -28.25
C THR A 225 30.01 -10.38 -29.07
N GLY A 226 29.31 -9.29 -28.78
CA GLY A 226 28.05 -8.90 -29.40
C GLY A 226 26.82 -9.60 -28.82
N LEU A 227 26.94 -10.31 -27.69
CA LEU A 227 25.81 -10.96 -27.00
C LEU A 227 25.36 -10.15 -25.79
N PRO A 228 24.04 -10.09 -25.50
CA PRO A 228 23.52 -9.49 -24.28
C PRO A 228 23.87 -10.38 -23.07
N VAL A 229 24.33 -9.76 -21.98
CA VAL A 229 24.65 -10.47 -20.72
C VAL A 229 23.67 -10.12 -19.60
N ARG A 230 23.07 -8.93 -19.65
CA ARG A 230 22.07 -8.46 -18.70
C ARG A 230 21.11 -7.51 -19.40
N GLN A 231 19.84 -7.57 -19.02
CA GLN A 231 18.79 -6.66 -19.44
C GLN A 231 17.98 -6.27 -18.22
N VAL A 232 17.70 -4.98 -18.08
CA VAL A 232 16.79 -4.44 -17.08
C VAL A 232 15.68 -3.74 -17.83
N LEU A 233 14.42 -4.05 -17.51
CA LEU A 233 13.25 -3.41 -18.09
C LEU A 233 12.39 -2.83 -16.98
N HIS A 234 11.87 -1.64 -17.23
CA HIS A 234 10.79 -1.02 -16.49
C HIS A 234 9.63 -0.89 -17.45
N LEU A 235 8.62 -1.76 -17.29
CA LEU A 235 7.46 -1.81 -18.16
C LEU A 235 6.26 -1.29 -17.40
N THR A 236 5.53 -0.37 -18.00
CA THR A 236 4.23 0.10 -17.53
C THR A 236 3.20 -0.32 -18.55
N PHE A 237 2.37 -1.28 -18.16
CA PHE A 237 1.29 -1.75 -19.00
C PHE A 237 0.16 -0.72 -19.01
N PRO A 238 -0.59 -0.59 -20.12
CA PRO A 238 -1.72 0.31 -20.15
C PRO A 238 -2.70 -0.06 -19.06
N GLU A 239 -3.29 0.96 -18.45
CA GLU A 239 -4.20 0.80 -17.32
C GLU A 239 -5.32 -0.19 -17.67
N GLN A 240 -5.47 -1.20 -16.82
CA GLN A 240 -6.57 -2.15 -16.94
C GLN A 240 -7.20 -2.31 -15.57
N GLN A 241 -8.49 -1.99 -15.44
CA GLN A 241 -9.25 -2.21 -14.20
C GLN A 241 -8.80 -1.31 -13.04
N GLU A 242 -8.55 -0.01 -13.28
CA GLU A 242 -8.08 0.93 -12.23
C GLU A 242 -6.82 0.41 -11.53
N GLN A 243 -5.98 -0.27 -12.31
CA GLN A 243 -4.71 -0.80 -11.87
C GLN A 243 -3.69 -0.54 -12.96
N GLN A 244 -2.65 0.19 -12.59
CA GLN A 244 -1.45 0.33 -13.38
C GLN A 244 -0.51 -0.80 -12.97
N VAL A 245 -0.31 -1.74 -13.89
CA VAL A 245 0.67 -2.80 -13.69
C VAL A 245 2.01 -2.28 -14.16
N SER A 246 2.95 -2.20 -13.23
CA SER A 246 4.34 -1.91 -13.52
C SER A 246 5.19 -3.14 -13.22
N ALA A 247 6.06 -3.51 -14.14
CA ALA A 247 6.97 -4.64 -13.98
C ALA A 247 8.42 -4.17 -14.08
N HIS A 248 9.16 -4.39 -13.01
CA HIS A 248 10.61 -4.29 -13.02
C HIS A 248 11.21 -5.68 -13.25
N ILE A 249 11.84 -5.87 -14.40
CA ILE A 249 12.37 -7.16 -14.84
C ILE A 249 13.88 -7.03 -15.00
N THR A 250 14.63 -7.70 -14.13
CA THR A 250 16.08 -7.86 -14.29
C THR A 250 16.37 -9.27 -14.77
N VAL A 251 16.93 -9.42 -15.97
CA VAL A 251 17.30 -10.71 -16.57
C VAL A 251 18.81 -10.76 -16.80
N ASN A 252 19.45 -11.85 -16.38
CA ASN A 252 20.83 -12.16 -16.74
C ASN A 252 20.84 -13.33 -17.73
N PHE A 253 21.60 -13.20 -18.81
CA PHE A 253 21.66 -14.21 -19.88
C PHE A 253 23.00 -14.94 -19.89
N SER A 254 22.96 -16.25 -20.14
CA SER A 254 24.16 -17.06 -20.27
C SER A 254 23.94 -18.27 -21.18
N GLN A 255 25.01 -19.03 -21.46
CA GLN A 255 24.96 -20.31 -22.18
C GLN A 255 24.27 -20.29 -23.56
N PHE A 256 24.48 -19.22 -24.33
CA PHE A 256 23.95 -19.10 -25.70
C PHE A 256 24.39 -20.26 -26.61
N GLY A 257 23.43 -20.89 -27.29
CA GLY A 257 23.64 -21.97 -28.27
C GLY A 257 23.92 -23.35 -27.69
N ILE A 258 23.75 -23.52 -26.37
CA ILE A 258 23.82 -24.81 -25.67
C ILE A 258 22.37 -25.24 -25.39
N GLY A 259 21.91 -26.32 -26.01
CA GLY A 259 20.53 -26.84 -25.84
C GLY A 259 20.45 -28.05 -24.89
N PRO A 260 19.25 -28.43 -24.43
CA PRO A 260 19.02 -29.55 -23.49
C PRO A 260 19.41 -30.93 -24.06
N HIS A 261 19.70 -31.04 -25.36
CA HIS A 261 20.09 -32.29 -26.03
C HIS A 261 21.61 -32.50 -26.17
N THR A 262 22.44 -31.85 -25.37
CA THR A 262 23.88 -32.16 -25.37
C THR A 262 24.18 -33.41 -24.56
N LEU A 263 25.06 -34.26 -25.10
CA LEU A 263 25.53 -35.52 -24.48
C LEU A 263 26.09 -35.30 -23.05
N GLN A 264 26.46 -34.06 -22.73
CA GLN A 264 26.99 -33.63 -21.45
C GLN A 264 25.90 -33.47 -20.37
N ALA A 265 24.71 -32.95 -20.72
CA ALA A 265 23.57 -32.83 -19.79
C ALA A 265 22.98 -34.20 -19.41
N TRP A 266 22.95 -35.15 -20.36
CA TRP A 266 22.57 -36.55 -20.06
C TRP A 266 23.56 -37.23 -19.11
N LEU A 267 24.87 -36.96 -19.26
CA LEU A 267 25.91 -37.54 -18.41
C LEU A 267 25.87 -37.02 -16.97
N THR A 268 25.48 -35.77 -16.74
CA THR A 268 25.36 -35.19 -15.40
C THR A 268 24.14 -35.72 -14.63
N ASP A 269 23.05 -36.02 -15.34
CA ASP A 269 21.78 -36.43 -14.73
C ASP A 269 21.72 -37.95 -14.45
N HIS A 270 22.54 -38.76 -15.14
CA HIS A 270 22.51 -40.23 -15.07
C HIS A 270 23.77 -40.89 -14.48
N MET A 271 24.80 -40.14 -14.08
CA MET A 271 26.02 -40.69 -13.48
C MET A 271 26.21 -40.21 -12.04
N PRO A 272 26.63 -41.09 -11.10
CA PRO A 272 26.96 -40.67 -9.74
C PRO A 272 28.12 -39.67 -9.74
N PRO A 273 28.19 -38.76 -8.74
CA PRO A 273 29.16 -37.67 -8.71
C PRO A 273 30.59 -38.21 -8.84
N LEU A 274 31.42 -37.48 -9.57
CA LEU A 274 32.78 -37.88 -9.96
C LEU A 274 33.65 -38.33 -8.76
N GLU A 275 33.35 -37.83 -7.57
CA GLU A 275 33.94 -38.23 -6.28
C GLU A 275 33.67 -39.70 -5.92
N ALA A 276 32.46 -40.21 -6.17
CA ALA A 276 32.08 -41.59 -5.90
C ALA A 276 32.81 -42.56 -6.83
N LEU A 277 33.00 -42.19 -8.10
CA LEU A 277 33.77 -42.97 -9.07
C LEU A 277 35.27 -42.99 -8.76
N VAL A 278 35.84 -41.86 -8.33
CA VAL A 278 37.25 -41.78 -7.90
C VAL A 278 37.47 -42.57 -6.60
N ALA A 279 36.56 -42.46 -5.62
CA ALA A 279 36.61 -43.24 -4.39
C ALA A 279 36.49 -44.75 -4.66
N LEU A 280 35.58 -45.17 -5.54
CA LEU A 280 35.43 -46.57 -5.95
C LEU A 280 36.70 -47.09 -6.63
N LEU A 281 37.30 -46.31 -7.53
CA LEU A 281 38.55 -46.68 -8.22
C LEU A 281 39.75 -46.76 -7.25
N LEU A 282 39.82 -45.87 -6.26
CA LEU A 282 40.85 -45.90 -5.21
C LEU A 282 40.67 -47.11 -4.29
N VAL A 283 39.43 -47.45 -3.91
CA VAL A 283 39.12 -48.64 -3.09
C VAL A 283 39.41 -49.93 -3.86
N LEU A 284 39.05 -50.00 -5.14
CA LEU A 284 39.35 -51.15 -6.01
C LEU A 284 40.86 -51.28 -6.26
N GLY A 285 41.56 -50.16 -6.46
CA GLY A 285 43.02 -50.11 -6.58
C GLY A 285 43.73 -50.55 -5.29
N PHE A 286 43.21 -50.13 -4.14
CA PHE A 286 43.70 -50.52 -2.81
C PHE A 286 43.48 -52.00 -2.53
N ALA A 287 42.29 -52.53 -2.83
CA ALA A 287 41.97 -53.95 -2.72
C ALA A 287 42.86 -54.80 -3.65
N TRP A 288 43.09 -54.35 -4.88
CA TRP A 288 44.00 -55.01 -5.82
C TRP A 288 45.45 -55.00 -5.35
N ALA A 289 45.94 -53.88 -4.81
CA ALA A 289 47.29 -53.77 -4.25
C ALA A 289 47.48 -54.65 -3.01
N LEU A 290 46.48 -54.75 -2.14
CA LEU A 290 46.46 -55.66 -0.98
C LEU A 290 46.55 -57.14 -1.37
N VAL A 291 45.90 -57.52 -2.47
CA VAL A 291 45.89 -58.90 -2.97
C VAL A 291 47.19 -59.25 -3.70
N THR A 292 47.74 -58.33 -4.49
CA THR A 292 48.88 -58.61 -5.39
C THR A 292 50.25 -58.33 -4.77
N LEU A 293 50.38 -57.37 -3.85
CA LEU A 293 51.66 -56.93 -3.28
C LEU A 293 51.93 -57.42 -1.86
N ARG A 294 51.07 -58.28 -1.30
CA ARG A 294 51.08 -58.77 0.11
C ARG A 294 52.41 -59.34 0.61
N ARG A 295 53.33 -59.76 -0.27
CA ARG A 295 54.63 -60.37 0.08
C ARG A 295 55.85 -59.55 -0.34
N SER A 296 55.67 -58.32 -0.81
CA SER A 296 56.77 -57.46 -1.29
C SER A 296 57.14 -56.37 -0.27
N ARG A 297 58.45 -56.17 -0.04
CA ARG A 297 58.98 -55.07 0.81
C ARG A 297 58.64 -53.67 0.29
N MET A 298 58.07 -53.56 -0.91
CA MET A 298 57.64 -52.30 -1.55
C MET A 298 56.24 -51.84 -1.10
N PHE A 299 55.52 -52.62 -0.30
CA PHE A 299 54.13 -52.31 0.12
C PHE A 299 54.03 -50.98 0.89
N GLY A 300 55.01 -50.70 1.76
CA GLY A 300 55.03 -49.45 2.53
C GLY A 300 55.21 -48.20 1.67
N THR A 301 55.98 -48.30 0.58
CA THR A 301 56.27 -47.16 -0.32
C THR A 301 55.05 -46.81 -1.17
N VAL A 302 54.31 -47.82 -1.65
CA VAL A 302 53.07 -47.61 -2.41
C VAL A 302 51.98 -47.04 -1.51
N LEU A 303 51.86 -47.54 -0.28
CA LEU A 303 50.92 -47.03 0.72
C LEU A 303 51.20 -45.56 1.05
N ALA A 304 52.46 -45.20 1.28
CA ALA A 304 52.84 -43.81 1.58
C ALA A 304 52.54 -42.86 0.42
N LEU A 305 52.81 -43.24 -0.83
CA LEU A 305 52.50 -42.41 -2.00
C LEU A 305 50.99 -42.23 -2.23
N LEU A 306 50.19 -43.26 -1.96
CA LEU A 306 48.72 -43.19 -2.04
C LEU A 306 48.16 -42.26 -0.96
N LEU A 307 48.70 -42.34 0.26
CA LEU A 307 48.28 -41.53 1.40
C LEU A 307 48.70 -40.05 1.24
N ILE A 308 49.89 -39.80 0.69
CA ILE A 308 50.33 -38.45 0.30
C ILE A 308 49.46 -37.92 -0.85
N GLY A 309 49.11 -38.75 -1.82
CA GLY A 309 48.19 -38.38 -2.89
C GLY A 309 46.83 -37.92 -2.34
N ILE A 310 46.26 -38.66 -1.39
CA ILE A 310 44.99 -38.30 -0.73
C ILE A 310 45.14 -37.03 0.11
N LEU A 311 46.20 -36.92 0.92
CA LEU A 311 46.45 -35.75 1.78
C LEU A 311 46.75 -34.46 0.99
N VAL A 312 47.21 -34.57 -0.26
CA VAL A 312 47.53 -33.40 -1.11
C VAL A 312 46.39 -33.07 -2.08
N LEU A 313 45.68 -34.07 -2.63
CA LEU A 313 44.54 -33.81 -3.53
C LEU A 313 43.29 -33.34 -2.78
N GLN A 314 43.06 -33.83 -1.56
CA GLN A 314 41.82 -33.55 -0.83
C GLN A 314 41.70 -32.06 -0.41
N PRO A 315 42.76 -31.37 0.08
CA PRO A 315 42.69 -29.93 0.33
C PRO A 315 42.67 -29.08 -0.94
N PHE A 316 43.23 -29.58 -2.05
CA PHE A 316 43.29 -28.87 -3.34
C PHE A 316 41.94 -28.91 -4.09
N LEU A 317 41.16 -29.97 -3.91
CA LEU A 317 39.79 -30.06 -4.42
C LEU A 317 38.81 -29.22 -3.57
N SER A 318 39.01 -29.15 -2.24
CA SER A 318 38.20 -28.29 -1.37
C SER A 318 38.52 -26.80 -1.53
N SER A 319 39.74 -26.43 -1.97
CA SER A 319 40.09 -25.02 -2.21
C SER A 319 39.49 -24.42 -3.49
N LEU A 320 38.96 -25.24 -4.40
CA LEU A 320 38.24 -24.76 -5.59
C LEU A 320 36.76 -24.46 -5.30
N GLN A 321 36.17 -25.10 -4.28
CA GLN A 321 34.80 -24.81 -3.83
C GLN A 321 34.75 -23.57 -2.91
N SER A 322 35.81 -23.30 -2.15
CA SER A 322 35.86 -22.12 -1.28
C SER A 322 36.01 -20.79 -2.03
N VAL A 323 36.65 -20.76 -3.21
CA VAL A 323 36.77 -19.53 -4.00
C VAL A 323 35.43 -19.14 -4.63
N GLN A 324 34.66 -20.10 -5.14
CA GLN A 324 33.29 -19.84 -5.61
C GLN A 324 32.37 -19.43 -4.46
N PHE A 325 32.44 -20.07 -3.29
CA PHE A 325 31.62 -19.69 -2.13
C PHE A 325 31.91 -18.26 -1.64
N PHE A 326 33.17 -17.85 -1.53
CA PHE A 326 33.52 -16.48 -1.14
C PHE A 326 33.28 -15.45 -2.25
N GLU A 327 33.41 -15.81 -3.53
CA GLU A 327 33.01 -14.94 -4.65
C GLU A 327 31.49 -14.76 -4.71
N THR A 328 30.70 -15.81 -4.44
CA THR A 328 29.24 -15.74 -4.36
C THR A 328 28.77 -14.96 -3.12
N GLN A 329 29.44 -15.11 -1.97
CA GLN A 329 29.12 -14.34 -0.76
C GLN A 329 29.55 -12.87 -0.86
N MET A 330 30.69 -12.56 -1.49
CA MET A 330 31.12 -11.18 -1.78
C MET A 330 30.28 -10.55 -2.89
N ALA A 331 29.84 -11.34 -3.88
CA ALA A 331 28.88 -10.88 -4.89
C ALA A 331 27.52 -10.61 -4.26
N HIS A 332 27.00 -11.47 -3.37
CA HIS A 332 25.75 -11.21 -2.66
C HIS A 332 25.86 -10.06 -1.65
N ALA A 333 26.98 -9.89 -0.96
CA ALA A 333 27.18 -8.73 -0.08
C ALA A 333 27.27 -7.42 -0.88
N ALA A 334 27.98 -7.42 -2.02
CA ALA A 334 28.03 -6.27 -2.92
C ALA A 334 26.71 -6.04 -3.68
N GLU A 335 25.93 -7.09 -3.92
CA GLU A 335 24.59 -7.04 -4.54
C GLU A 335 23.54 -6.60 -3.52
N GLN A 336 23.69 -6.92 -2.23
CA GLN A 336 22.86 -6.38 -1.14
C GLN A 336 23.20 -4.92 -0.83
N GLU A 337 24.47 -4.55 -0.86
CA GLU A 337 24.91 -3.16 -0.68
C GLU A 337 24.51 -2.31 -1.89
N ALA A 338 24.64 -2.83 -3.12
CA ALA A 338 24.12 -2.18 -4.32
C ALA A 338 22.58 -2.17 -4.35
N ALA A 339 21.89 -3.22 -3.90
CA ALA A 339 20.43 -3.22 -3.78
C ALA A 339 19.94 -2.27 -2.68
N TYR A 340 20.72 -2.04 -1.63
CA TYR A 340 20.42 -1.06 -0.59
C TYR A 340 20.61 0.38 -1.09
N VAL A 341 21.70 0.65 -1.81
CA VAL A 341 21.96 1.95 -2.45
C VAL A 341 20.97 2.19 -3.59
N ASP A 342 20.66 1.17 -4.40
CA ASP A 342 19.62 1.23 -5.43
C ASP A 342 18.25 1.38 -4.77
N GLN A 343 17.94 0.75 -3.63
CA GLN A 343 16.69 0.98 -2.90
C GLN A 343 16.61 2.36 -2.24
N GLN A 344 17.74 2.98 -1.88
CA GLN A 344 17.75 4.37 -1.41
C GLN A 344 17.57 5.34 -2.57
N ALA A 345 18.27 5.14 -3.70
CA ALA A 345 18.08 5.93 -4.91
C ALA A 345 16.71 5.71 -5.54
N ILE A 346 16.18 4.48 -5.51
CA ILE A 346 14.82 4.14 -5.91
C ILE A 346 13.82 4.69 -4.90
N ARG A 347 14.12 4.82 -3.61
CA ARG A 347 13.24 5.52 -2.66
C ARG A 347 13.23 7.03 -2.90
N GLU A 348 14.38 7.65 -3.16
CA GLU A 348 14.46 9.06 -3.55
C GLU A 348 13.75 9.32 -4.90
N ILE A 349 13.81 8.36 -5.84
CA ILE A 349 13.15 8.45 -7.16
C ILE A 349 11.68 8.03 -7.09
N GLN A 350 11.29 7.06 -6.27
CA GLN A 350 9.89 6.63 -6.05
C GLN A 350 9.15 7.63 -5.17
N ALA A 351 9.82 8.24 -4.20
CA ALA A 351 9.27 9.40 -3.49
C ALA A 351 8.99 10.54 -4.47
N ALA A 352 9.90 10.76 -5.44
CA ALA A 352 9.67 11.68 -6.55
C ALA A 352 8.72 11.15 -7.66
N GLN A 353 8.12 9.95 -7.54
CA GLN A 353 7.27 9.32 -8.57
C GLN A 353 5.93 8.78 -8.02
N ILE A 354 5.56 9.09 -6.78
CA ILE A 354 4.21 8.79 -6.26
C ILE A 354 3.18 9.84 -6.74
N ASN A 355 3.62 10.89 -7.44
CA ASN A 355 2.75 11.80 -8.17
C ASN A 355 2.54 11.34 -9.65
N THR A 356 1.37 11.67 -10.17
CA THR A 356 0.66 11.20 -11.37
C THR A 356 1.43 11.45 -12.69
N ASP A 357 0.80 11.38 -13.86
CA ASP A 357 1.38 11.94 -15.11
C ASP A 357 1.69 13.47 -14.98
N PHE A 358 1.42 14.06 -13.80
CA PHE A 358 1.76 15.39 -13.34
C PHE A 358 3.27 15.56 -13.06
N ASP A 359 3.87 16.50 -13.77
CA ASP A 359 5.21 17.01 -13.48
C ASP A 359 5.04 18.33 -12.74
N PRO A 360 5.40 18.41 -11.44
CA PRO A 360 5.22 19.63 -10.64
C PRO A 360 6.08 20.79 -11.14
N HIS A 361 6.97 20.58 -12.11
CA HIS A 361 7.77 21.64 -12.73
C HIS A 361 7.30 22.01 -14.14
N HIS A 362 6.26 21.34 -14.64
CA HIS A 362 5.63 21.68 -15.89
C HIS A 362 4.50 22.68 -15.65
N ASN A 363 4.61 23.85 -16.28
CA ASN A 363 3.53 24.83 -16.23
C ASN A 363 2.29 24.28 -16.94
N PRO A 364 1.16 24.04 -16.24
CA PRO A 364 -0.05 23.46 -16.84
C PRO A 364 -0.69 24.36 -17.90
N LEU A 365 -0.39 25.67 -17.89
CA LEU A 365 -0.85 26.65 -18.87
C LEU A 365 0.07 26.76 -20.11
N ALA A 366 1.17 25.99 -20.17
CA ALA A 366 2.15 26.08 -21.24
C ALA A 366 1.54 25.74 -22.61
N GLY A 367 1.50 26.73 -23.51
CA GLY A 367 0.99 26.56 -24.89
C GLY A 367 -0.51 26.78 -25.05
N LEU A 368 -1.23 27.14 -23.99
CA LEU A 368 -2.63 27.60 -24.02
C LEU A 368 -2.75 29.11 -24.28
N GLU A 369 -1.68 29.89 -24.03
CA GLU A 369 -1.59 31.32 -24.36
C GLU A 369 -1.45 31.57 -25.88
N ALA A 370 -2.52 31.36 -26.66
CA ALA A 370 -2.58 31.83 -28.04
C ALA A 370 -4.00 32.04 -28.58
N ALA A 371 -4.68 33.11 -28.12
CA ALA A 371 -5.64 33.82 -28.96
C ALA A 371 -5.27 35.32 -29.01
N PRO A 372 -4.71 35.85 -30.12
CA PRO A 372 -4.63 37.28 -30.30
C PRO A 372 -6.03 37.84 -30.58
N PRO A 373 -6.42 39.01 -30.02
CA PRO A 373 -7.73 39.59 -30.27
C PRO A 373 -7.90 39.91 -31.77
N PRO A 374 -9.09 39.69 -32.37
CA PRO A 374 -9.28 39.99 -33.78
C PRO A 374 -9.09 41.48 -34.04
N ALA A 375 -8.07 41.77 -34.85
CA ALA A 375 -7.68 43.12 -35.22
C ALA A 375 -8.86 43.89 -35.85
N THR A 376 -9.11 45.06 -35.28
CA THR A 376 -10.04 46.05 -35.81
C THR A 376 -9.61 46.54 -37.21
N GLY A 377 -10.35 46.09 -38.22
CA GLY A 377 -10.71 46.85 -39.42
C GLY A 377 -9.61 47.20 -40.44
N GLN A 378 -9.76 46.67 -41.66
CA GLN A 378 -9.70 47.51 -42.87
C GLN A 378 -10.32 46.84 -44.10
N LEU A 379 -11.32 47.51 -44.67
CA LEU A 379 -11.89 47.20 -45.98
C LEU A 379 -10.83 47.34 -47.08
N ALA A 380 -10.78 46.37 -48.00
CA ALA A 380 -10.39 46.63 -49.38
C ALA A 380 -11.26 45.82 -50.34
N ALA A 381 -11.85 46.55 -51.28
CA ALA A 381 -12.85 46.11 -52.23
C ALA A 381 -12.29 45.24 -53.36
N ALA A 382 -13.10 44.30 -53.83
CA ALA A 382 -13.10 43.89 -55.23
C ALA A 382 -14.53 43.56 -55.64
N THR A 383 -15.20 44.57 -56.18
CA THR A 383 -16.38 44.42 -57.03
C THR A 383 -15.89 43.93 -58.39
N ASP A 384 -16.26 42.72 -58.81
CA ASP A 384 -16.44 42.47 -60.24
C ASP A 384 -17.42 41.33 -60.53
N LEU A 385 -18.12 41.51 -61.65
CA LEU A 385 -19.39 40.91 -62.01
C LEU A 385 -19.27 39.49 -62.62
N LEU A 386 -20.31 38.70 -62.36
CA LEU A 386 -20.65 37.31 -62.77
C LEU A 386 -20.46 36.97 -64.27
N PRO A 387 -20.44 35.67 -64.65
CA PRO A 387 -21.72 35.01 -65.01
C PRO A 387 -21.89 33.53 -64.58
N GLN A 388 -23.12 33.20 -64.15
CA GLN A 388 -23.97 31.98 -64.32
C GLN A 388 -23.24 30.61 -64.37
N GLU A 389 -23.60 29.54 -63.64
CA GLU A 389 -24.90 28.84 -63.62
C GLU A 389 -24.81 27.62 -62.65
N GLN A 390 -25.95 27.20 -62.09
CA GLN A 390 -26.24 25.92 -61.36
C GLN A 390 -26.13 25.90 -59.82
N ALA A 391 -27.29 25.70 -59.19
CA ALA A 391 -27.55 25.40 -57.78
C ALA A 391 -27.72 23.86 -57.59
N PRO A 392 -28.01 23.30 -56.38
CA PRO A 392 -28.08 23.89 -55.04
C PRO A 392 -27.37 23.07 -53.93
N LEU A 393 -27.07 23.71 -52.80
CA LEU A 393 -27.31 23.26 -51.40
C LEU A 393 -26.66 24.34 -50.52
N GLN A 394 -27.46 25.28 -50.01
CA GLN A 394 -27.00 26.23 -49.01
C GLN A 394 -26.80 25.46 -47.71
N GLN A 395 -25.54 25.08 -47.50
CA GLN A 395 -24.95 24.78 -46.21
C GLN A 395 -25.16 26.03 -45.34
N VAL A 396 -25.96 25.89 -44.28
CA VAL A 396 -26.09 26.90 -43.23
C VAL A 396 -24.70 27.03 -42.62
N VAL A 397 -24.03 28.14 -42.88
CA VAL A 397 -22.86 28.54 -42.09
C VAL A 397 -23.44 29.15 -40.81
N THR A 398 -23.61 28.33 -39.77
CA THR A 398 -23.69 28.85 -38.41
C THR A 398 -22.34 29.47 -38.12
N VAL A 399 -22.33 30.76 -37.84
CA VAL A 399 -21.20 31.40 -37.17
C VAL A 399 -21.24 30.83 -35.76
N ASN A 400 -20.22 30.07 -35.34
CA ASN A 400 -19.99 29.82 -33.91
C ASN A 400 -19.78 31.21 -33.30
N ALA A 401 -20.83 31.75 -32.68
CA ALA A 401 -20.71 32.95 -31.88
C ALA A 401 -19.97 32.56 -30.60
N ASP A 402 -19.18 33.51 -30.12
CA ASP A 402 -18.33 33.45 -28.93
C ASP A 402 -18.45 34.88 -28.39
N ARG A 403 -19.25 35.07 -27.34
CA ARG A 403 -19.80 36.39 -26.95
C ARG A 403 -18.92 37.16 -25.98
N ASP A 404 -18.33 36.48 -25.02
CA ASP A 404 -17.32 36.95 -24.06
C ASP A 404 -15.91 36.90 -24.65
N GLY A 405 -15.67 36.06 -25.66
CA GLY A 405 -14.40 36.02 -26.38
C GLY A 405 -13.34 35.17 -25.67
N ASP A 406 -13.73 34.19 -24.87
CA ASP A 406 -12.85 33.32 -24.10
C ASP A 406 -12.20 32.21 -24.96
N GLY A 407 -12.84 31.86 -26.08
CA GLY A 407 -12.41 30.82 -27.01
C GLY A 407 -13.31 29.58 -27.09
N LEU A 408 -14.32 29.48 -26.22
CA LEU A 408 -15.46 28.57 -26.37
C LEU A 408 -16.51 29.21 -27.28
N SER A 409 -17.46 28.40 -27.77
CA SER A 409 -18.59 28.94 -28.53
C SER A 409 -19.84 28.96 -27.67
N ASP A 410 -20.72 29.93 -27.90
CA ASP A 410 -22.01 30.07 -27.19
C ASP A 410 -22.80 28.74 -27.14
N ALA A 411 -22.63 27.88 -28.16
CA ALA A 411 -23.29 26.58 -28.22
C ALA A 411 -22.59 25.52 -27.36
N ASP A 412 -21.26 25.53 -27.29
CA ASP A 412 -20.50 24.62 -26.42
C ASP A 412 -20.73 25.01 -24.95
N GLU A 413 -20.73 26.30 -24.63
CA GLU A 413 -21.02 26.82 -23.29
C GLU A 413 -22.43 26.45 -22.83
N VAL A 414 -23.46 26.62 -23.67
CA VAL A 414 -24.85 26.34 -23.28
C VAL A 414 -25.23 24.85 -23.36
N ASP A 415 -24.74 24.11 -24.36
CA ASP A 415 -25.20 22.74 -24.65
C ASP A 415 -24.25 21.65 -24.08
N ILE A 416 -22.97 21.97 -23.81
CA ILE A 416 -21.95 20.99 -23.37
C ILE A 416 -21.51 21.28 -21.94
N TYR A 417 -20.97 22.49 -21.68
CA TYR A 417 -20.29 22.82 -20.42
C TYR A 417 -21.22 23.48 -19.39
N ILE A 418 -22.38 23.99 -19.82
CA ILE A 418 -23.41 24.64 -18.99
C ILE A 418 -22.90 25.93 -18.31
N THR A 419 -21.99 26.66 -18.96
CA THR A 419 -21.41 27.94 -18.50
C THR A 419 -22.20 29.17 -18.99
N ASP A 420 -21.91 30.39 -18.50
CA ASP A 420 -22.58 31.62 -18.97
C ASP A 420 -21.89 32.19 -20.22
N PRO A 421 -22.53 32.16 -21.42
CA PRO A 421 -21.94 32.64 -22.68
C PRO A 421 -21.87 34.18 -22.77
N ASN A 422 -21.78 34.88 -21.65
CA ASN A 422 -21.45 36.30 -21.58
C ASN A 422 -20.42 36.59 -20.48
N ASP A 423 -19.92 35.56 -19.80
CA ASP A 423 -18.92 35.64 -18.76
C ASP A 423 -17.72 34.81 -19.18
N ILE A 424 -16.54 35.41 -19.09
CA ILE A 424 -15.29 34.73 -19.48
C ILE A 424 -14.85 33.70 -18.44
N ASP A 425 -15.41 33.79 -17.24
CA ASP A 425 -15.00 33.09 -16.00
C ASP A 425 -16.28 32.90 -15.16
N THR A 426 -16.97 31.79 -15.37
CA THR A 426 -18.33 31.58 -14.87
C THR A 426 -18.37 31.42 -13.34
N ASP A 427 -17.35 30.82 -12.73
CA ASP A 427 -17.28 30.60 -11.28
C ASP A 427 -16.45 31.65 -10.52
N ASN A 428 -15.82 32.56 -11.25
CA ASN A 428 -15.07 33.72 -10.77
C ASN A 428 -13.80 33.36 -9.98
N ASP A 429 -13.13 32.26 -10.34
CA ASP A 429 -11.87 31.82 -9.73
C ASP A 429 -10.62 32.48 -10.35
N THR A 430 -10.79 33.22 -11.45
CA THR A 430 -9.79 33.91 -12.29
C THR A 430 -9.15 33.11 -13.43
N LEU A 431 -9.48 31.84 -13.59
CA LEU A 431 -9.33 31.11 -14.86
C LEU A 431 -10.54 31.37 -15.75
N SER A 432 -10.35 31.25 -17.06
CA SER A 432 -11.49 31.35 -17.99
C SER A 432 -12.05 29.98 -18.27
N ASP A 433 -13.35 29.88 -18.56
CA ASP A 433 -14.02 28.61 -18.87
C ASP A 433 -13.28 27.81 -19.96
N TYR A 434 -12.79 28.49 -21.00
CA TYR A 434 -11.94 27.89 -22.03
C TYR A 434 -10.66 27.23 -21.50
N ILE A 435 -9.97 27.86 -20.55
CA ILE A 435 -8.73 27.34 -19.96
C ILE A 435 -9.04 26.12 -19.10
N GLU A 436 -10.04 26.20 -18.25
CA GLU A 436 -10.46 25.14 -17.34
C GLU A 436 -10.83 23.86 -18.10
N VAL A 437 -11.69 23.99 -19.12
CA VAL A 437 -12.04 22.90 -20.04
C VAL A 437 -10.81 22.28 -20.72
N ARG A 438 -9.74 23.06 -20.95
CA ARG A 438 -8.53 22.60 -21.62
C ARG A 438 -7.53 21.91 -20.69
N ILE A 439 -7.50 22.28 -19.42
CA ILE A 439 -6.69 21.61 -18.39
C ILE A 439 -7.45 20.48 -17.69
N GLY A 440 -8.78 20.41 -17.87
CA GLY A 440 -9.63 19.33 -17.38
C GLY A 440 -10.45 19.69 -16.14
N THR A 441 -10.33 20.91 -15.63
CA THR A 441 -11.07 21.40 -14.47
C THR A 441 -12.50 21.80 -14.83
N ASN A 442 -13.35 22.04 -13.82
CA ASN A 442 -14.78 22.26 -13.98
C ASN A 442 -15.14 23.76 -13.90
N PRO A 443 -15.52 24.41 -15.02
CA PRO A 443 -15.76 25.87 -15.11
C PRO A 443 -16.99 26.40 -14.34
N LEU A 444 -17.60 25.57 -13.51
CA LEU A 444 -18.73 25.91 -12.65
C LEU A 444 -18.36 25.85 -11.16
N VAL A 445 -17.14 25.47 -10.85
CA VAL A 445 -16.67 25.18 -9.50
C VAL A 445 -15.23 25.68 -9.38
N ALA A 446 -15.08 26.79 -8.66
CA ALA A 446 -13.80 27.47 -8.48
C ALA A 446 -12.67 26.64 -7.83
N ASP A 447 -12.97 25.42 -7.38
CA ASP A 447 -12.11 24.46 -6.66
C ASP A 447 -12.64 23.07 -7.06
N THR A 448 -12.07 22.52 -8.13
CA THR A 448 -12.64 21.36 -8.83
C THR A 448 -12.56 20.08 -8.00
N ASP A 449 -11.48 19.88 -7.27
CA ASP A 449 -11.23 18.68 -6.47
C ASP A 449 -11.69 18.83 -5.00
N GLY A 450 -11.96 20.06 -4.56
CA GLY A 450 -12.57 20.39 -3.28
C GLY A 450 -11.56 20.46 -2.11
N ASP A 451 -10.28 20.71 -2.40
CA ASP A 451 -9.20 20.72 -1.42
C ASP A 451 -9.02 22.07 -0.69
N THR A 452 -9.81 23.08 -1.07
CA THR A 452 -9.84 24.47 -0.60
C THR A 452 -8.86 25.46 -1.24
N LEU A 453 -8.06 25.00 -2.20
CA LEU A 453 -7.35 25.83 -3.16
C LEU A 453 -8.23 25.98 -4.41
N SER A 454 -8.20 27.16 -5.02
CA SER A 454 -8.87 27.33 -6.31
C SER A 454 -7.97 26.82 -7.42
N ASP A 455 -8.56 26.28 -8.49
CA ASP A 455 -7.82 25.80 -9.67
C ASP A 455 -6.80 26.85 -10.15
N ALA A 456 -7.18 28.14 -10.15
CA ALA A 456 -6.31 29.27 -10.49
C ALA A 456 -5.02 29.39 -9.64
N VAL A 457 -5.09 29.07 -8.35
CA VAL A 457 -3.98 29.17 -7.40
C VAL A 457 -2.97 28.06 -7.67
N GLU A 458 -3.44 26.85 -7.91
CA GLU A 458 -2.64 25.66 -8.12
C GLU A 458 -1.85 25.75 -9.44
N VAL A 459 -2.55 26.14 -10.53
CA VAL A 459 -1.92 26.29 -11.85
C VAL A 459 -1.01 27.50 -11.98
N ALA A 460 -1.16 28.52 -11.12
CA ALA A 460 -0.27 29.66 -11.09
C ALA A 460 1.16 29.26 -10.65
N GLY A 461 1.24 28.27 -9.75
CA GLY A 461 2.47 27.77 -9.18
C GLY A 461 3.25 28.78 -8.33
N PHE A 462 4.31 28.31 -7.67
CA PHE A 462 5.17 29.11 -6.80
C PHE A 462 6.65 28.80 -7.04
N THR A 463 7.55 29.72 -6.65
CA THR A 463 8.99 29.52 -6.82
C THR A 463 9.67 29.29 -5.47
N TYR A 464 10.31 28.13 -5.33
CA TYR A 464 11.11 27.74 -4.17
C TYR A 464 12.47 27.22 -4.62
N ASN A 465 13.56 27.59 -3.93
CA ASN A 465 14.93 27.17 -4.24
C ASN A 465 15.38 27.38 -5.72
N ASN A 466 14.93 28.46 -6.37
CA ASN A 466 15.11 28.76 -7.80
C ASN A 466 14.46 27.75 -8.78
N GLN A 467 13.49 26.99 -8.31
CA GLN A 467 12.67 26.05 -9.07
C GLN A 467 11.20 26.43 -8.93
N THR A 468 10.41 26.26 -10.00
CA THR A 468 8.97 26.55 -9.98
C THR A 468 8.23 25.24 -9.76
N TRP A 469 7.22 25.28 -8.89
CA TRP A 469 6.39 24.17 -8.46
C TRP A 469 4.93 24.50 -8.78
N TYR A 470 4.17 23.51 -9.24
CA TYR A 470 2.75 23.58 -9.56
C TYR A 470 2.05 22.46 -8.81
N LEU A 471 0.81 22.69 -8.36
CA LEU A 471 -0.10 21.69 -7.77
C LEU A 471 -1.07 21.18 -8.86
N ASP A 472 -1.66 20.01 -8.65
CA ASP A 472 -2.58 19.36 -9.60
C ASP A 472 -4.05 19.68 -9.26
N PRO A 473 -4.73 20.58 -9.98
CA PRO A 473 -6.09 21.05 -9.66
C PRO A 473 -7.21 20.01 -9.86
N LEU A 474 -6.83 18.75 -10.07
CA LEU A 474 -7.73 17.62 -10.25
C LEU A 474 -7.57 16.58 -9.14
N GLU A 475 -6.61 16.74 -8.25
CA GLU A 475 -6.25 15.80 -7.20
C GLU A 475 -6.01 16.53 -5.88
N ILE A 476 -6.88 16.26 -4.89
CA ILE A 476 -6.83 16.84 -3.53
C ILE A 476 -5.45 16.76 -2.87
N ASP A 477 -4.65 15.76 -3.25
CA ASP A 477 -3.35 15.41 -2.70
C ASP A 477 -2.44 15.09 -3.89
N SER A 478 -1.69 16.11 -4.34
CA SER A 478 -0.82 16.03 -5.50
C SER A 478 0.19 14.89 -5.29
N ASN A 479 1.01 14.96 -4.24
CA ASN A 479 2.11 14.00 -4.02
C ASN A 479 1.65 12.62 -3.50
N ASN A 480 0.36 12.45 -3.24
CA ASN A 480 -0.29 11.23 -2.74
C ASN A 480 0.31 10.72 -1.42
N ASP A 481 0.72 11.64 -0.56
CA ASP A 481 1.37 11.35 0.71
C ASP A 481 0.39 11.22 1.89
N GLY A 482 -0.89 11.53 1.68
CA GLY A 482 -1.94 11.48 2.70
C GLY A 482 -2.31 12.82 3.34
N LEU A 483 -1.64 13.91 2.98
CA LEU A 483 -1.98 15.28 3.30
C LEU A 483 -2.48 15.97 2.02
N GLY A 484 -3.56 16.75 2.12
CA GLY A 484 -4.07 17.46 0.95
C GLY A 484 -3.30 18.75 0.67
N ASP A 485 -3.21 19.15 -0.59
CA ASP A 485 -2.45 20.31 -1.04
C ASP A 485 -2.88 21.57 -0.28
N GLY A 486 -4.19 21.80 -0.11
CA GLY A 486 -4.73 22.89 0.68
C GLY A 486 -4.31 22.85 2.15
N GLN A 487 -4.24 21.67 2.77
CA GLN A 487 -3.79 21.51 4.15
C GLN A 487 -2.32 21.91 4.31
N GLU A 488 -1.47 21.52 3.38
CA GLU A 488 -0.05 21.85 3.37
C GLU A 488 0.18 23.31 3.00
N TRP A 489 -0.58 23.82 2.04
CA TRP A 489 -0.51 25.20 1.59
C TRP A 489 -0.88 26.20 2.69
N PHE A 490 -1.93 25.97 3.47
CA PHE A 490 -2.35 26.90 4.52
C PHE A 490 -1.49 26.84 5.79
N GLN A 491 -0.91 25.67 6.10
CA GLN A 491 0.06 25.55 7.18
C GLN A 491 1.36 26.29 6.86
N THR A 492 1.75 26.26 5.59
CA THR A 492 2.99 26.88 5.10
C THR A 492 2.84 28.40 4.80
N ASN A 493 1.63 28.86 4.46
CA ASN A 493 1.34 30.26 4.09
C ASN A 493 0.90 31.21 5.24
N ALA A 494 1.07 30.82 6.50
CA ALA A 494 0.87 31.71 7.65
C ALA A 494 1.99 32.78 7.76
N LEU A 495 2.14 33.63 6.73
CA LEU A 495 2.92 34.88 6.72
C LEU A 495 4.36 34.75 7.31
N LEU A 496 5.36 34.50 6.45
CA LEU A 496 6.82 34.76 6.62
C LEU A 496 7.73 33.58 7.08
N ASN A 497 8.34 32.82 6.14
CA ASN A 497 9.78 32.51 5.98
C ASN A 497 9.99 31.30 5.02
N GLU A 498 11.23 30.99 4.59
CA GLU A 498 11.51 29.85 3.67
C GLU A 498 11.37 28.47 4.35
N ARG A 499 11.47 28.39 5.69
CA ARG A 499 11.39 27.14 6.46
C ARG A 499 9.95 26.68 6.70
N SER A 500 8.96 27.55 6.50
CA SER A 500 7.57 27.16 6.64
C SER A 500 7.02 26.50 5.39
N ILE A 501 7.76 26.43 4.27
CA ILE A 501 7.36 25.76 3.02
C ILE A 501 8.06 24.40 2.86
N ASP A 502 9.11 24.17 3.62
CA ASP A 502 10.03 23.03 3.56
C ASP A 502 10.49 22.79 5.00
N SER A 503 9.76 21.91 5.68
CA SER A 503 9.77 21.76 7.13
C SER A 503 11.09 21.15 7.64
N ASP A 504 11.68 20.20 6.91
CA ASP A 504 12.99 19.61 7.20
C ASP A 504 14.19 20.39 6.58
N GLY A 505 13.93 21.26 5.59
CA GLY A 505 14.91 22.09 4.91
C GLY A 505 15.73 21.36 3.84
N ASN A 506 15.25 20.23 3.31
CA ASN A 506 15.95 19.41 2.34
C ASN A 506 15.91 19.97 0.90
N GLY A 507 15.06 20.98 0.65
CA GLY A 507 14.91 21.67 -0.63
C GLY A 507 13.71 21.22 -1.45
N ILE A 508 12.87 20.31 -0.94
CA ILE A 508 11.59 19.89 -1.49
C ILE A 508 10.49 20.60 -0.65
N PRO A 509 9.55 21.33 -1.28
CA PRO A 509 8.42 21.87 -0.55
C PRO A 509 7.54 20.78 0.03
N ASP A 510 6.89 21.05 1.16
CA ASP A 510 6.10 20.06 1.91
C ASP A 510 5.06 19.36 1.02
N ALA A 511 4.32 20.12 0.18
CA ALA A 511 3.36 19.59 -0.80
C ALA A 511 3.93 18.62 -1.86
N PHE A 512 5.23 18.35 -1.84
CA PHE A 512 5.93 17.39 -2.69
C PHE A 512 6.96 16.55 -1.92
N ASP A 513 7.08 16.69 -0.59
CA ASP A 513 7.83 15.78 0.26
C ASP A 513 6.92 14.62 0.69
N LEU A 514 7.44 13.50 1.17
CA LEU A 514 6.62 12.39 1.70
C LEU A 514 6.85 12.15 3.20
N ASP A 515 7.77 12.93 3.77
CA ASP A 515 8.19 12.94 5.17
C ASP A 515 8.59 14.38 5.48
N ASN A 516 7.58 15.25 5.58
CA ASN A 516 7.72 16.71 5.66
C ASN A 516 8.74 17.19 6.69
N ASP A 517 8.83 16.55 7.86
CA ASP A 517 9.77 16.92 8.91
C ASP A 517 11.05 16.07 8.98
N GLY A 518 11.16 15.06 8.10
CA GLY A 518 12.34 14.22 7.88
C GLY A 518 12.68 13.30 9.04
N ASP A 519 11.71 12.93 9.88
CA ASP A 519 11.95 12.10 11.06
C ASP A 519 11.94 10.59 10.79
N GLY A 520 11.55 10.22 9.57
CA GLY A 520 11.51 8.86 9.04
C GLY A 520 10.14 8.20 9.14
N VAL A 521 9.11 8.89 9.63
CA VAL A 521 7.72 8.46 9.58
C VAL A 521 7.03 9.17 8.40
N PRO A 522 6.54 8.42 7.38
CA PRO A 522 5.89 9.07 6.24
C PRO A 522 4.60 9.80 6.65
N ASP A 523 4.29 10.90 5.97
CA ASP A 523 3.17 11.79 6.29
C ASP A 523 1.81 11.07 6.43
N ALA A 524 1.52 10.12 5.53
CA ALA A 524 0.32 9.24 5.60
C ALA A 524 0.15 8.51 6.94
N MET A 525 1.24 8.36 7.69
CA MET A 525 1.34 7.63 8.93
C MET A 525 1.78 8.49 10.10
N ASP A 526 2.17 9.74 9.87
CA ASP A 526 2.64 10.65 10.91
C ASP A 526 1.47 11.33 11.62
N SER A 527 1.59 11.47 12.94
CA SER A 527 0.65 12.23 13.76
C SER A 527 1.08 13.68 14.00
N ALA A 528 2.31 14.04 13.62
CA ALA A 528 2.85 15.38 13.63
C ALA A 528 3.81 15.62 12.43
N PRO A 529 3.27 15.60 11.20
CA PRO A 529 4.07 15.60 9.96
C PRO A 529 5.03 16.78 9.78
N TYR A 530 4.87 17.87 10.53
CA TYR A 530 5.67 19.09 10.32
C TYR A 530 6.65 19.37 11.45
N THR A 531 6.78 18.50 12.45
CA THR A 531 7.63 18.76 13.63
C THR A 531 8.25 17.52 14.25
N HIS A 532 9.58 17.44 14.10
CA HIS A 532 10.39 16.44 14.79
C HIS A 532 11.05 16.97 16.07
N THR A 533 11.45 16.04 16.96
CA THR A 533 12.27 16.35 18.14
C THR A 533 13.70 15.80 18.06
N GLY A 534 14.60 16.40 18.86
CA GLY A 534 15.87 15.76 19.19
C GLY A 534 15.68 14.45 19.98
N PRO A 535 16.75 13.62 20.11
CA PRO A 535 16.65 12.33 20.78
C PRO A 535 16.57 12.46 22.31
N PHE A 536 15.77 11.57 22.92
CA PHE A 536 15.67 11.34 24.35
C PHE A 536 16.38 10.03 24.73
N SER A 537 16.88 9.98 25.98
CA SER A 537 17.64 8.83 26.52
C SER A 537 17.33 8.65 28.01
N ASP A 538 17.92 7.64 28.66
CA ASP A 538 17.77 7.47 30.11
C ASP A 538 18.35 8.64 30.93
N ASP A 539 19.51 9.16 30.51
CA ASP A 539 20.19 10.29 31.17
C ASP A 539 19.52 11.64 30.85
N ASN A 540 18.73 11.70 29.78
CA ASN A 540 17.98 12.87 29.33
C ASN A 540 16.58 12.44 28.87
N PRO A 541 15.69 12.06 29.81
CA PRO A 541 14.34 11.59 29.47
C PRO A 541 13.49 12.74 28.92
N LEU A 542 12.40 12.43 28.23
CA LEU A 542 11.39 13.44 27.90
C LEU A 542 10.64 13.80 29.18
N GLY A 543 10.67 15.07 29.60
CA GLY A 543 9.79 15.58 30.65
C GLY A 543 8.47 16.07 30.05
N LEU A 544 7.33 15.52 30.47
CA LEU A 544 6.01 15.89 29.96
C LEU A 544 5.22 16.70 30.98
N ILE A 545 4.75 17.89 30.60
CA ILE A 545 3.86 18.75 31.38
C ILE A 545 2.57 19.04 30.59
N LEU A 546 1.41 18.77 31.17
CA LEU A 546 0.10 19.05 30.57
C LEU A 546 -0.66 20.09 31.39
N GLU A 547 -0.84 21.30 30.86
CA GLU A 547 -1.46 22.41 31.58
C GLU A 547 -2.90 22.70 31.13
N ASP A 548 -3.68 23.26 32.06
CA ASP A 548 -5.06 23.70 31.85
C ASP A 548 -6.02 22.62 31.35
N LEU A 549 -5.76 21.37 31.73
CA LEU A 549 -6.70 20.26 31.63
C LEU A 549 -7.91 20.47 32.55
N ARG A 550 -9.08 20.02 32.08
CA ARG A 550 -10.32 20.08 32.84
C ARG A 550 -10.31 18.98 33.90
N GLN A 551 -10.65 19.37 35.12
CA GLN A 551 -10.77 18.43 36.24
C GLN A 551 -11.81 17.33 35.92
N ASP A 552 -11.49 16.10 36.34
CA ASP A 552 -12.32 14.88 36.22
C ASP A 552 -12.74 14.57 34.77
N THR A 553 -11.89 14.93 33.79
CA THR A 553 -12.16 14.75 32.36
C THR A 553 -11.10 13.82 31.74
N PRO A 554 -11.49 12.66 31.19
CA PRO A 554 -10.55 11.72 30.56
C PRO A 554 -9.68 12.42 29.50
N THR A 555 -8.37 12.23 29.62
CA THR A 555 -7.38 12.84 28.72
C THR A 555 -6.48 11.73 28.18
N PHE A 556 -6.55 11.50 26.87
CA PHE A 556 -5.65 10.59 26.17
C PHE A 556 -4.40 11.32 25.71
N VAL A 557 -3.26 10.67 25.87
CA VAL A 557 -1.97 11.10 25.33
C VAL A 557 -1.47 9.98 24.43
N ASP A 558 -1.53 10.22 23.13
CA ASP A 558 -1.11 9.31 22.09
C ASP A 558 0.31 9.67 21.67
N PHE A 559 1.25 8.78 21.95
CA PHE A 559 2.65 8.89 21.59
C PHE A 559 2.90 8.15 20.28
N GLN A 560 3.65 8.79 19.40
CA GLN A 560 4.32 8.15 18.27
C GLN A 560 5.82 8.39 18.43
N ILE A 561 6.58 7.30 18.45
CA ILE A 561 7.99 7.33 18.77
C ILE A 561 8.78 6.46 17.81
N ARG A 562 10.02 6.84 17.56
CA ARG A 562 10.94 6.06 16.74
C ARG A 562 12.26 5.86 17.45
N PRO A 563 12.74 4.61 17.63
CA PRO A 563 14.08 4.37 18.15
C PRO A 563 15.15 5.01 17.25
N THR A 564 16.21 5.54 17.86
CA THR A 564 17.35 6.12 17.12
C THR A 564 18.05 5.14 16.18
N ASP A 565 18.03 3.83 16.51
CA ASP A 565 18.36 2.75 15.57
C ASP A 565 17.04 2.14 15.04
N PRO A 566 16.65 2.42 13.78
CA PRO A 566 15.42 1.91 13.19
C PRO A 566 15.33 0.38 13.18
N LYS A 567 16.45 -0.34 13.27
CA LYS A 567 16.45 -1.82 13.37
C LYS A 567 15.74 -2.32 14.63
N HIS A 568 15.66 -1.50 15.68
CA HIS A 568 14.96 -1.86 16.91
C HIS A 568 13.45 -2.03 16.71
N LEU A 569 12.86 -1.41 15.68
CA LEU A 569 11.46 -1.65 15.30
C LEU A 569 11.22 -3.13 14.94
N TRP A 570 12.25 -3.82 14.43
CA TRP A 570 12.19 -5.25 14.09
C TRP A 570 12.38 -6.17 15.29
N TYR A 571 12.82 -5.66 16.44
CA TYR A 571 13.02 -6.46 17.66
C TYR A 571 11.76 -6.64 18.48
N ALA A 572 10.77 -5.75 18.27
CA ALA A 572 9.51 -5.77 18.99
C ALA A 572 8.81 -7.13 18.85
N GLN A 573 8.48 -7.72 20.00
CA GLN A 573 7.76 -8.99 20.13
C GLN A 573 8.50 -10.20 19.52
N ASN A 574 9.80 -10.08 19.22
CA ASN A 574 10.60 -11.23 18.83
C ASN A 574 10.71 -12.21 20.00
N VAL A 575 10.57 -13.49 19.66
CA VAL A 575 10.69 -14.61 20.57
C VAL A 575 12.02 -15.30 20.28
N LEU A 576 12.81 -15.49 21.33
CA LEU A 576 14.13 -16.08 21.33
C LEU A 576 14.10 -17.32 22.22
N ASP A 577 14.97 -18.27 21.88
CA ASP A 577 15.17 -19.50 22.64
C ASP A 577 16.30 -19.29 23.67
N TRP A 578 15.95 -19.25 24.95
CA TRP A 578 16.94 -19.30 26.02
C TRP A 578 17.48 -20.73 26.13
N PRO A 579 18.79 -20.93 26.30
CA PRO A 579 19.32 -22.28 26.50
C PRO A 579 18.75 -22.91 27.77
N GLU A 580 18.56 -24.23 27.77
CA GLU A 580 18.24 -25.00 28.99
C GLU A 580 19.16 -24.58 30.15
N ASP A 581 18.58 -24.00 31.20
CA ASP A 581 19.28 -23.49 32.36
C ASP A 581 18.57 -23.95 33.63
N ARG A 582 19.33 -24.59 34.53
CA ARG A 582 18.84 -25.14 35.80
C ARG A 582 19.37 -24.38 37.00
N GLU A 583 20.11 -23.30 36.76
CA GLU A 583 20.71 -22.44 37.76
C GLU A 583 20.30 -20.97 37.53
N GLY A 584 20.47 -20.10 38.54
CA GLY A 584 20.19 -18.68 38.36
C GLY A 584 18.71 -18.29 38.39
N GLN A 585 18.41 -17.13 37.79
CA GLN A 585 17.11 -16.44 37.88
C GLN A 585 16.17 -16.75 36.72
N VAL A 586 16.70 -17.28 35.62
CA VAL A 586 15.95 -17.78 34.46
C VAL A 586 16.20 -19.28 34.43
N GLN A 587 15.28 -20.04 35.02
CA GLN A 587 15.32 -21.50 35.04
C GLN A 587 14.30 -22.04 34.05
N ASP A 588 14.75 -22.86 33.12
CA ASP A 588 13.95 -23.60 32.14
C ASP A 588 14.46 -25.06 32.09
N ASP A 589 13.65 -25.99 32.61
CA ASP A 589 13.97 -27.42 32.69
C ASP A 589 12.96 -28.31 31.94
N ASP A 590 11.88 -27.72 31.40
CA ASP A 590 10.89 -28.44 30.59
C ASP A 590 10.91 -28.08 29.10
N GLY A 591 11.63 -27.01 28.72
CA GLY A 591 11.80 -26.57 27.34
C GLY A 591 10.51 -26.08 26.70
N ALA A 592 9.54 -25.65 27.51
CA ALA A 592 8.27 -25.15 27.00
C ALA A 592 8.43 -23.74 26.44
N THR A 593 7.70 -23.51 25.36
CA THR A 593 7.73 -22.23 24.63
C THR A 593 6.49 -21.40 24.97
N PHE A 594 6.49 -20.13 24.54
CA PHE A 594 5.26 -19.31 24.62
C PHE A 594 4.07 -19.94 23.88
N ALA A 595 4.31 -20.78 22.87
CA ALA A 595 3.25 -21.51 22.19
C ALA A 595 2.57 -22.54 23.10
N ASP A 596 3.32 -23.20 23.98
CA ASP A 596 2.79 -24.18 24.94
C ASP A 596 1.93 -23.48 26.00
N VAL A 597 2.36 -22.30 26.46
CA VAL A 597 1.58 -21.45 27.38
C VAL A 597 0.27 -21.01 26.73
N ALA A 598 0.31 -20.52 25.48
CA ALA A 598 -0.88 -20.09 24.75
C ALA A 598 -1.93 -21.22 24.67
N LEU A 599 -1.49 -22.43 24.33
CA LEU A 599 -2.37 -23.61 24.26
C LEU A 599 -2.96 -23.97 25.62
N SER A 600 -2.19 -23.82 26.71
CA SER A 600 -2.67 -24.07 28.07
C SER A 600 -3.75 -23.08 28.53
N GLU A 601 -3.71 -21.86 28.01
CA GLU A 601 -4.70 -20.80 28.23
C GLU A 601 -5.91 -20.92 27.28
N GLY A 602 -5.90 -21.88 26.36
CA GLY A 602 -6.96 -22.05 25.37
C GLY A 602 -6.88 -21.06 24.20
N ARG A 603 -5.73 -20.39 24.02
CA ARG A 603 -5.44 -19.48 22.91
C ARG A 603 -4.64 -20.21 21.81
N ALA A 604 -4.93 -19.90 20.55
CA ALA A 604 -4.09 -20.35 19.45
C ALA A 604 -2.74 -19.60 19.46
N PRO A 605 -1.60 -20.32 19.39
CA PRO A 605 -0.29 -19.68 19.41
C PRO A 605 -0.03 -18.90 18.11
N VAL A 606 0.65 -17.76 18.22
CA VAL A 606 1.11 -16.99 17.06
C VAL A 606 2.40 -17.63 16.52
N ALA A 607 2.69 -17.47 15.22
CA ALA A 607 3.73 -18.23 14.53
C ALA A 607 5.14 -18.11 15.15
N ASN A 608 5.45 -16.98 15.79
CA ASN A 608 6.74 -16.76 16.44
C ASN A 608 6.83 -17.30 17.88
N GLU A 609 5.71 -17.61 18.54
CA GLU A 609 5.70 -18.08 19.93
C GLU A 609 6.28 -19.49 20.09
N SER A 610 6.38 -20.25 19.00
CA SER A 610 7.06 -21.54 18.99
C SER A 610 8.58 -21.43 18.92
N PHE A 611 9.13 -20.22 18.74
CA PHE A 611 10.59 -20.04 18.61
C PHE A 611 11.32 -20.04 19.94
N GLY A 612 10.63 -20.00 21.10
CA GLY A 612 11.30 -20.07 22.39
C GLY A 612 10.46 -19.55 23.55
N ASP A 613 11.17 -19.24 24.62
CA ASP A 613 10.71 -18.95 25.98
C ASP A 613 11.16 -17.56 26.48
N MET A 614 11.87 -16.80 25.66
CA MET A 614 12.25 -15.40 25.91
C MET A 614 11.60 -14.47 24.88
N LYS A 615 11.11 -13.31 25.31
CA LYS A 615 10.39 -12.34 24.47
C LYS A 615 10.83 -10.92 24.78
N LEU A 616 11.08 -10.14 23.73
CA LEU A 616 11.40 -8.72 23.83
C LEU A 616 10.13 -7.87 23.72
N VAL A 617 9.80 -7.14 24.79
CA VAL A 617 8.56 -6.35 24.88
C VAL A 617 8.92 -4.87 25.06
N PRO A 618 8.74 -4.03 24.01
CA PRO A 618 8.93 -2.60 24.15
C PRO A 618 7.74 -1.98 24.91
N MET A 619 8.04 -1.07 25.83
CA MET A 619 7.06 -0.28 26.59
C MET A 619 7.55 1.17 26.72
N LEU A 620 6.63 2.10 26.97
CA LEU A 620 6.99 3.39 27.57
C LEU A 620 6.93 3.26 29.08
N GLU A 621 8.01 3.66 29.75
CA GLU A 621 8.04 3.87 31.20
C GLU A 621 7.82 5.36 31.49
N ILE A 622 6.77 5.68 32.23
CA ILE A 622 6.46 7.05 32.67
C ILE A 622 6.63 7.12 34.19
N ARG A 623 7.56 7.95 34.66
CA ARG A 623 7.76 8.20 36.10
C ARG A 623 7.06 9.49 36.50
N ILE A 624 6.29 9.40 37.58
CA ILE A 624 5.47 10.48 38.10
C ILE A 624 5.90 10.75 39.54
N ASP A 625 6.54 11.90 39.75
CA ASP A 625 7.07 12.33 41.04
C ASP A 625 6.08 13.26 41.77
N GLY A 626 5.57 12.84 42.93
CA GLY A 626 4.76 13.69 43.80
C GLY A 626 3.40 13.13 44.19
N SER A 627 2.55 14.00 44.75
CA SER A 627 1.25 13.64 45.34
C SER A 627 0.07 13.65 44.37
N THR A 628 0.19 14.33 43.23
CA THR A 628 -0.84 14.35 42.18
C THR A 628 -0.37 13.48 41.04
N THR A 629 -1.08 12.38 40.81
CA THR A 629 -0.71 11.43 39.75
C THR A 629 -1.52 11.66 38.48
N HIS A 630 -2.70 12.29 38.59
CA HIS A 630 -3.65 12.48 37.50
C HIS A 630 -4.01 11.16 36.81
N LEU A 631 -3.88 10.02 37.50
CA LEU A 631 -4.15 8.70 36.96
C LEU A 631 -5.58 8.26 37.31
N PRO A 632 -6.30 7.59 36.39
CA PRO A 632 -7.51 6.87 36.75
C PRO A 632 -7.21 5.64 37.63
N SER A 633 -8.25 4.86 37.94
CA SER A 633 -8.07 3.62 38.71
C SER A 633 -7.23 2.59 37.94
N GLU A 634 -6.60 1.68 38.67
CA GLU A 634 -5.81 0.60 38.08
C GLU A 634 -6.66 -0.31 37.17
N ASP A 635 -7.92 -0.58 37.56
CA ASP A 635 -8.86 -1.35 36.74
C ASP A 635 -9.14 -0.66 35.38
N GLU A 636 -9.30 0.67 35.38
CA GLU A 636 -9.55 1.43 34.15
C GLU A 636 -8.32 1.47 33.25
N LEU A 637 -7.12 1.55 33.82
CA LEU A 637 -5.87 1.50 33.06
C LEU A 637 -5.56 0.11 32.51
N ALA A 638 -5.94 -0.94 33.24
CA ALA A 638 -5.77 -2.32 32.81
C ALA A 638 -6.57 -2.65 31.54
N GLU A 639 -7.70 -1.98 31.29
CA GLU A 639 -8.45 -2.08 30.03
C GLU A 639 -7.63 -1.66 28.80
N TYR A 640 -6.65 -0.77 28.98
CA TYR A 640 -5.71 -0.32 27.95
C TYR A 640 -4.37 -1.08 28.00
N GLY A 641 -4.27 -2.13 28.83
CA GLY A 641 -3.02 -2.88 29.03
C GLY A 641 -1.93 -2.09 29.78
N ILE A 642 -2.30 -0.99 30.43
CA ILE A 642 -1.38 -0.14 31.18
C ILE A 642 -1.24 -0.70 32.60
N SER A 643 0.00 -0.76 33.10
CA SER A 643 0.27 -1.23 34.46
C SER A 643 0.95 -0.15 35.30
N ILE A 644 0.64 -0.10 36.60
CA ILE A 644 1.19 0.88 37.53
C ILE A 644 1.97 0.16 38.63
N SER A 645 3.09 0.74 39.03
CA SER A 645 3.89 0.32 40.18
C SER A 645 4.26 1.52 41.06
N ASN A 646 4.55 1.26 42.33
CA ASN A 646 4.98 2.30 43.27
C ASN A 646 6.50 2.51 43.17
N LEU A 647 6.94 3.77 43.05
CA LEU A 647 8.37 4.11 42.99
C LEU A 647 8.99 4.15 44.40
N GLU A 648 8.26 4.75 45.36
CA GLU A 648 8.69 4.92 46.75
C GLU A 648 7.48 4.80 47.69
N GLU A 649 7.62 3.98 48.73
CA GLU A 649 6.64 3.83 49.82
C GLU A 649 7.31 4.27 51.13
N ASP A 650 6.76 5.27 51.80
CA ASP A 650 7.26 5.69 53.11
C ASP A 650 6.94 4.66 54.21
N GLU A 651 7.57 4.76 55.38
CA GLU A 651 7.33 3.85 56.51
C GLU A 651 5.87 3.85 57.03
N ALA A 652 5.03 4.78 56.57
CA ALA A 652 3.61 4.89 56.88
C ALA A 652 2.68 4.38 55.75
N GLY A 653 3.25 3.85 54.65
CA GLY A 653 2.51 3.34 53.50
C GLY A 653 1.98 4.43 52.56
N ASN A 654 2.45 5.67 52.69
CA ASN A 654 2.11 6.74 51.75
C ASN A 654 3.08 6.72 50.58
N LEU A 655 2.53 6.90 49.39
CA LEU A 655 3.24 6.83 48.13
C LEU A 655 3.75 8.23 47.74
N SER A 656 5.03 8.37 47.42
CA SER A 656 5.62 9.64 46.93
C SER A 656 5.83 9.69 45.42
N GLY A 657 5.65 8.58 44.70
CA GLY A 657 5.74 8.53 43.24
C GLY A 657 5.23 7.22 42.64
N LYS A 658 4.96 7.25 41.33
CA LYS A 658 4.44 6.13 40.54
C LYS A 658 5.29 5.89 39.30
N VAL A 659 5.34 4.64 38.86
CA VAL A 659 5.87 4.23 37.55
C VAL A 659 4.73 3.59 36.79
N VAL A 660 4.51 4.05 35.56
CA VAL A 660 3.50 3.53 34.64
C VAL A 660 4.20 2.89 33.45
N TYR A 661 3.81 1.68 33.10
CA TYR A 661 4.25 1.01 31.87
C TYR A 661 3.11 0.97 30.87
N VAL A 662 3.32 1.63 29.72
CA VAL A 662 2.37 1.71 28.61
C VAL A 662 2.88 0.83 27.47
N PRO A 663 2.07 -0.10 26.94
CA PRO A 663 2.50 -0.98 25.86
C PRO A 663 2.71 -0.21 24.54
N LEU A 664 3.75 -0.60 23.80
CA LEU A 664 4.04 -0.07 22.47
C LEU A 664 3.59 -1.03 21.37
N ASN A 665 2.89 -0.49 20.38
CA ASN A 665 2.45 -1.19 19.18
C ASN A 665 3.32 -0.80 17.99
N VAL A 666 3.64 -1.75 17.11
CA VAL A 666 4.44 -1.47 15.92
C VAL A 666 3.56 -0.92 14.82
N GLN A 667 3.86 0.28 14.34
CA GLN A 667 3.23 0.84 13.16
C GLN A 667 4.01 0.40 11.92
N THR A 668 3.31 -0.25 10.99
CA THR A 668 3.89 -0.82 9.77
C THR A 668 3.17 -0.24 8.56
N ASN A 669 3.94 0.29 7.61
CA ASN A 669 3.41 0.68 6.32
C ASN A 669 2.95 -0.57 5.57
N GLU A 670 1.64 -0.70 5.38
CA GLU A 670 1.05 -1.89 4.76
C GLU A 670 1.41 -2.02 3.27
N LYS A 671 1.82 -0.93 2.61
CA LYS A 671 2.27 -0.91 1.21
C LYS A 671 3.69 -1.46 1.07
N THR A 672 4.60 -1.08 1.97
CA THR A 672 6.04 -1.43 1.87
C THR A 672 6.46 -2.56 2.80
N GLY A 673 5.63 -2.89 3.80
CA GLY A 673 5.98 -3.79 4.91
C GLY A 673 7.01 -3.19 5.87
N GLU A 674 7.36 -1.91 5.71
CA GLU A 674 8.32 -1.21 6.54
C GLU A 674 7.72 -0.86 7.90
N ARG A 675 8.44 -1.15 8.98
CA ARG A 675 8.08 -0.70 10.31
C ARG A 675 8.64 0.71 10.48
N VAL A 676 7.78 1.68 10.75
CA VAL A 676 8.13 3.12 10.74
C VAL A 676 8.21 3.71 12.15
N ALA A 677 7.32 3.32 13.05
CA ALA A 677 7.30 3.84 14.40
C ALA A 677 6.72 2.83 15.39
N PHE A 678 6.79 3.18 16.68
CA PHE A 678 5.92 2.64 17.70
C PHE A 678 4.84 3.65 18.07
N THR A 679 3.65 3.16 18.39
CA THR A 679 2.57 3.96 18.97
C THR A 679 2.19 3.47 20.36
N ALA A 680 1.83 4.39 21.25
CA ALA A 680 1.33 4.09 22.59
C ALA A 680 0.23 5.06 22.99
N ARG A 681 -0.75 4.60 23.74
CA ARG A 681 -1.85 5.42 24.27
C ARG A 681 -1.82 5.39 25.78
N MET A 682 -1.69 6.55 26.40
CA MET A 682 -1.76 6.73 27.86
C MET A 682 -3.06 7.44 28.23
N LEU A 683 -3.75 6.97 29.26
CA LEU A 683 -4.96 7.61 29.79
C LEU A 683 -4.67 8.31 31.12
N TYR A 684 -4.96 9.61 31.17
CA TYR A 684 -4.99 10.41 32.38
C TYR A 684 -6.42 10.80 32.76
N ASN A 685 -6.64 11.05 34.05
CA ASN A 685 -7.85 11.65 34.60
C ASN A 685 -7.44 12.78 35.57
N PRO A 686 -7.37 14.04 35.11
CA PRO A 686 -6.82 15.14 35.89
C PRO A 686 -7.65 15.47 37.13
N GLU A 687 -7.04 15.39 38.32
CA GLU A 687 -7.71 15.80 39.57
C GLU A 687 -7.75 17.33 39.76
N SER A 688 -6.93 18.07 39.00
CA SER A 688 -6.86 19.53 38.99
C SER A 688 -6.23 20.03 37.69
N SER A 689 -6.35 21.32 37.40
CA SER A 689 -5.70 21.96 36.25
C SER A 689 -4.20 22.19 36.44
N VAL A 690 -3.67 21.97 37.65
CA VAL A 690 -2.23 22.06 37.95
C VAL A 690 -1.63 20.67 37.84
N TRP A 691 -0.71 20.49 36.87
CA TRP A 691 -0.03 19.22 36.60
C TRP A 691 1.01 18.84 37.67
N GLY A 692 1.76 19.84 38.15
CA GLY A 692 2.86 19.62 39.08
C GLY A 692 4.21 19.50 38.36
N ASN A 693 5.02 18.52 38.76
CA ASN A 693 6.32 18.29 38.14
C ASN A 693 6.17 17.59 36.79
N ALA A 694 7.17 17.73 35.92
CA ALA A 694 7.21 16.97 34.67
C ALA A 694 7.21 15.46 34.93
N HIS A 695 6.47 14.72 34.11
CA HIS A 695 6.51 13.26 34.09
C HIS A 695 7.66 12.82 33.19
N ASP A 696 8.59 12.01 33.69
CA ASP A 696 9.70 11.52 32.86
C ASP A 696 9.25 10.32 32.03
N VAL A 697 9.33 10.43 30.71
CA VAL A 697 9.00 9.38 29.74
C VAL A 697 10.29 8.77 29.16
N ARG A 698 10.36 7.45 29.15
CA ARG A 698 11.48 6.66 28.62
C ARG A 698 10.99 5.50 27.76
N LEU A 699 11.70 5.20 26.67
CA LEU A 699 11.56 3.94 25.96
C LEU A 699 12.31 2.84 26.74
N THR A 700 11.57 1.82 27.19
CA THR A 700 12.12 0.67 27.92
C THR A 700 11.81 -0.64 27.20
N TRP A 701 12.77 -1.55 27.20
CA TRP A 701 12.61 -2.90 26.69
C TRP A 701 12.60 -3.86 27.86
N LEU A 702 11.50 -4.60 27.99
CA LEU A 702 11.37 -5.65 28.98
C LEU A 702 11.73 -7.00 28.35
N ILE A 703 12.63 -7.72 29.01
CA ILE A 703 12.95 -9.11 28.66
C ILE A 703 12.02 -10.00 29.47
N GLN A 704 10.96 -10.47 28.82
CA GLN A 704 10.01 -11.42 29.38
C GLN A 704 10.53 -12.84 29.13
N VAL A 705 10.53 -13.68 30.17
CA VAL A 705 10.96 -15.08 30.08
C VAL A 705 9.90 -15.98 30.70
N LEU A 706 9.79 -17.21 30.20
CA LEU A 706 9.16 -18.28 30.95
C LEU A 706 10.19 -18.84 31.93
N THR A 707 9.76 -19.05 33.17
CA THR A 707 10.63 -19.69 34.15
C THR A 707 9.89 -20.62 35.07
N ASP A 708 10.59 -21.67 35.48
CA ASP A 708 10.10 -22.66 36.42
C ASP A 708 10.39 -22.25 37.86
N ASP A 709 9.32 -22.22 38.66
CA ASP A 709 9.38 -21.85 40.07
C ASP A 709 9.87 -23.03 40.91
N CYS A 710 11.16 -23.00 41.27
CA CYS A 710 11.74 -24.02 42.14
C CYS A 710 11.22 -23.94 43.59
N GLU A 711 10.73 -25.07 44.11
CA GLU A 711 10.30 -25.23 45.50
C GLU A 711 11.44 -25.69 46.41
N GLN A 712 12.25 -26.64 45.95
CA GLN A 712 13.35 -27.21 46.72
C GLN A 712 14.64 -27.29 45.89
N VAL A 713 15.72 -26.73 46.44
CA VAL A 713 17.05 -26.73 45.82
C VAL A 713 17.98 -27.69 46.60
N ASP A 714 18.68 -28.56 45.88
CA ASP A 714 19.78 -29.40 46.41
C ASP A 714 21.03 -29.24 45.53
N ASN A 715 22.19 -28.97 46.15
CA ASN A 715 23.46 -28.69 45.47
C ASN A 715 23.36 -27.68 44.30
N ASN A 716 22.65 -26.55 44.51
CA ASN A 716 22.38 -25.52 43.51
C ASN A 716 21.51 -25.97 42.32
N GLN A 717 20.92 -27.16 42.35
CA GLN A 717 19.98 -27.63 41.32
C GLN A 717 18.58 -27.73 41.92
N CYS A 718 17.57 -27.34 41.13
CA CYS A 718 16.20 -27.59 41.52
C CYS A 718 15.91 -29.09 41.51
N VAL A 719 15.28 -29.60 42.58
CA VAL A 719 14.87 -31.00 42.70
C VAL A 719 13.36 -31.18 42.78
N GLU A 720 12.62 -30.09 43.03
CA GLU A 720 11.17 -30.07 43.05
C GLU A 720 10.67 -28.67 42.63
N TYR A 721 9.82 -28.60 41.61
CA TYR A 721 9.21 -27.36 41.11
C TYR A 721 7.78 -27.21 41.62
N ARG A 722 7.43 -25.99 42.03
CA ARG A 722 6.08 -25.62 42.47
C ARG A 722 5.15 -25.36 41.29
N ARG A 723 5.65 -24.61 40.29
CA ARG A 723 4.94 -24.20 39.09
C ARG A 723 5.93 -24.17 37.93
N TYR A 724 5.48 -24.55 36.74
CA TYR A 724 6.27 -24.44 35.52
C TYR A 724 5.79 -23.24 34.70
N ASN A 725 6.63 -22.75 33.80
CA ASN A 725 6.25 -21.80 32.74
C ASN A 725 5.60 -20.52 33.25
N GLN A 726 6.17 -19.94 34.30
CA GLN A 726 5.70 -18.67 34.85
C GLN A 726 6.35 -17.52 34.08
N THR A 727 5.52 -16.69 33.46
CA THR A 727 5.97 -15.48 32.79
C THR A 727 6.55 -14.49 33.78
N ARG A 728 7.83 -14.12 33.62
CA ARG A 728 8.55 -13.15 34.46
C ARG A 728 9.33 -12.15 33.64
N ILE A 729 9.58 -10.98 34.20
CA ILE A 729 10.53 -10.02 33.63
C ILE A 729 11.91 -10.31 34.21
N ALA A 730 12.85 -10.74 33.37
CA ALA A 730 14.22 -11.05 33.77
C ALA A 730 15.10 -9.80 33.84
N HIS A 731 14.85 -8.83 32.94
CA HIS A 731 15.64 -7.60 32.85
C HIS A 731 14.86 -6.49 32.14
N SER A 732 15.28 -5.25 32.34
CA SER A 732 14.86 -4.09 31.56
C SER A 732 16.06 -3.25 31.14
N TYR A 733 15.97 -2.61 29.97
CA TYR A 733 16.98 -1.67 29.49
C TYR A 733 16.32 -0.52 28.74
N TYR A 734 16.90 0.67 28.85
CA TYR A 734 16.42 1.85 28.12
C TYR A 734 17.08 1.96 26.75
N ALA A 735 16.35 2.53 25.80
CA ALA A 735 16.84 2.83 24.47
C ALA A 735 16.69 4.32 24.17
N ASP A 736 17.54 4.84 23.30
CA ASP A 736 17.46 6.22 22.81
C ASP A 736 16.44 6.30 21.67
N TRP A 737 15.64 7.36 21.64
CA TRP A 737 14.47 7.48 20.77
C TRP A 737 14.13 8.94 20.43
N HIS A 738 13.39 9.14 19.35
CA HIS A 738 12.80 10.42 18.93
C HIS A 738 11.30 10.38 19.16
N LEU A 739 10.74 11.50 19.64
CA LEU A 739 9.31 11.72 19.62
C LEU A 739 8.98 12.22 18.21
N THR A 740 8.26 11.40 17.45
CA THR A 740 7.87 11.70 16.07
C THR A 740 6.47 12.32 16.05
N GLY A 741 5.64 11.96 17.02
CA GLY A 741 4.36 12.62 17.20
C GLY A 741 3.81 12.49 18.62
N LEU A 742 2.99 13.46 19.00
CA LEU A 742 2.27 13.46 20.26
C LEU A 742 0.94 14.16 20.09
N THR A 743 -0.15 13.49 20.43
CA THR A 743 -1.49 14.07 20.45
C THR A 743 -2.07 13.99 21.85
N ILE A 744 -2.59 15.10 22.36
CA ILE A 744 -3.38 15.11 23.58
C ILE A 744 -4.84 15.39 23.21
N ALA A 745 -5.72 14.48 23.59
CA ALA A 745 -7.15 14.60 23.41
C ALA A 745 -7.86 14.58 24.76
N GLU A 746 -8.47 15.70 25.15
CA GLU A 746 -9.39 15.74 26.29
C GLU A 746 -10.81 15.45 25.79
N GLU A 747 -11.38 14.31 26.18
CA GLU A 747 -12.73 13.90 25.82
C GLU A 747 -13.75 14.40 26.85
N ARG A 748 -14.68 15.25 26.39
CA ARG A 748 -15.68 15.94 27.24
C ARG A 748 -17.02 15.21 27.31
N GLY A 749 -17.13 14.07 26.62
CA GLY A 749 -18.24 13.17 26.68
C GLY A 749 -18.63 12.65 25.30
N THR A 750 -19.31 11.50 25.30
CA THR A 750 -19.86 10.90 24.08
C THR A 750 -21.35 10.62 24.26
N ASN A 751 -22.18 11.28 23.47
CA ASN A 751 -23.62 11.01 23.36
C ASN A 751 -23.86 9.95 22.29
N VAL A 752 -24.80 9.04 22.56
CA VAL A 752 -25.19 8.03 21.56
C VAL A 752 -26.69 7.84 21.51
N ALA A 753 -27.22 7.74 20.28
CA ALA A 753 -28.54 7.21 20.00
C ALA A 753 -28.44 5.89 19.24
N ALA A 754 -29.10 4.84 19.74
CA ALA A 754 -29.42 3.64 19.00
C ALA A 754 -30.84 3.76 18.45
N ILE A 755 -30.98 3.79 17.13
CA ILE A 755 -32.22 4.07 16.40
C ILE A 755 -32.61 2.85 15.57
N TYR A 756 -33.85 2.42 15.69
CA TYR A 756 -34.40 1.26 14.97
C TYR A 756 -35.90 1.45 14.72
N GLU A 757 -36.46 0.71 13.77
CA GLU A 757 -37.90 0.67 13.53
C GLU A 757 -38.58 -0.17 14.62
N ASP A 758 -39.58 0.39 15.33
CA ASP A 758 -40.22 -0.30 16.45
C ASP A 758 -41.21 -1.36 15.94
N PRO A 759 -40.98 -2.66 16.22
CA PRO A 759 -41.83 -3.73 15.71
C PRO A 759 -43.29 -3.68 16.19
N ALA A 760 -43.60 -2.88 17.21
CA ALA A 760 -44.96 -2.72 17.71
C ALA A 760 -45.83 -1.81 16.83
N VAL A 761 -45.21 -0.93 16.04
CA VAL A 761 -45.91 0.05 15.18
C VAL A 761 -45.48 -0.02 13.71
N ASP A 762 -44.34 -0.65 13.42
CA ASP A 762 -43.96 -1.00 12.07
C ASP A 762 -44.80 -2.17 11.53
N THR A 763 -45.38 -1.95 10.35
CA THR A 763 -46.23 -2.92 9.66
C THR A 763 -45.45 -3.89 8.79
N ASN A 764 -44.18 -3.58 8.44
CA ASN A 764 -43.34 -4.41 7.59
C ASN A 764 -41.90 -4.47 8.13
N LEU A 765 -41.66 -5.39 9.08
CA LEU A 765 -40.35 -5.60 9.74
C LEU A 765 -39.20 -6.02 8.80
N ARG A 766 -39.46 -6.16 7.49
CA ARG A 766 -38.47 -6.49 6.47
C ARG A 766 -38.08 -5.28 5.62
N GLU A 767 -38.77 -4.16 5.71
CA GLU A 767 -38.35 -2.92 5.07
C GLU A 767 -37.71 -2.03 6.12
N ASP A 768 -36.66 -1.30 5.74
CA ASP A 768 -35.95 -0.37 6.65
C ASP A 768 -36.04 1.08 6.12
N ASP A 769 -37.05 1.39 5.30
CA ASP A 769 -37.22 2.66 4.56
C ASP A 769 -37.06 3.88 5.46
N ALA A 770 -37.56 3.83 6.71
CA ALA A 770 -37.45 4.94 7.62
C ALA A 770 -36.01 5.16 8.10
N LEU A 771 -35.21 4.09 8.23
CA LEU A 771 -33.78 4.18 8.54
C LEU A 771 -32.95 4.69 7.35
N TRP A 772 -33.30 4.33 6.10
CA TRP A 772 -32.64 4.88 4.90
C TRP A 772 -32.85 6.38 4.80
N LEU A 773 -34.10 6.84 4.94
CA LEU A 773 -34.42 8.28 4.92
C LEU A 773 -33.78 9.03 6.09
N LEU A 774 -33.67 8.39 7.26
CA LEU A 774 -32.97 8.96 8.41
C LEU A 774 -31.49 9.17 8.09
N ALA A 775 -30.81 8.17 7.54
CA ALA A 775 -29.38 8.28 7.20
C ALA A 775 -29.11 9.36 6.16
N ALA A 776 -29.95 9.48 5.13
CA ALA A 776 -29.87 10.57 4.15
C ALA A 776 -30.07 11.95 4.80
N GLY A 777 -31.00 12.07 5.76
CA GLY A 777 -31.21 13.32 6.49
C GLY A 777 -30.06 13.66 7.46
N LEU A 778 -29.41 12.66 8.05
CA LEU A 778 -28.27 12.83 8.95
C LEU A 778 -27.01 13.32 8.22
N ASP A 779 -26.80 12.90 6.97
CA ASP A 779 -25.65 13.32 6.17
C ASP A 779 -25.52 14.85 6.10
N GLY A 780 -26.61 15.52 5.68
CA GLY A 780 -26.65 16.98 5.53
C GLY A 780 -27.01 17.79 6.78
N ALA A 781 -27.28 17.16 7.94
CA ALA A 781 -27.75 17.88 9.15
C ALA A 781 -27.02 17.49 10.45
N PHE A 782 -26.37 16.33 10.47
CA PHE A 782 -25.63 15.79 11.62
C PHE A 782 -24.16 15.58 11.29
N LEU A 783 -23.80 14.96 10.16
CA LEU A 783 -22.40 14.71 9.82
C LEU A 783 -21.69 16.00 9.41
N ILE A 784 -22.32 16.80 8.54
CA ILE A 784 -21.80 18.07 8.06
C ILE A 784 -22.44 19.24 8.85
N PRO A 785 -21.65 20.09 9.54
CA PRO A 785 -22.18 21.33 10.10
C PRO A 785 -22.54 22.29 8.95
N ARG A 786 -23.83 22.59 8.78
CA ARG A 786 -24.35 23.45 7.70
C ARG A 786 -23.81 24.89 7.71
N THR A 787 -23.19 25.32 8.80
CA THR A 787 -22.58 26.65 8.94
C THR A 787 -21.05 26.65 8.87
N GLY A 788 -20.42 25.49 8.59
CA GLY A 788 -18.97 25.33 8.58
C GLY A 788 -18.35 25.39 9.99
N PRO A 789 -17.01 25.36 10.12
CA PRO A 789 -16.35 25.66 11.39
C PRO A 789 -16.68 27.09 11.84
N ASP A 790 -16.44 27.38 13.12
CA ASP A 790 -16.49 28.72 13.69
C ASP A 790 -15.67 29.69 12.82
N ARG A 791 -16.35 30.47 11.97
CA ARG A 791 -15.70 31.33 11.01
C ARG A 791 -15.91 32.79 11.34
N TRP A 792 -14.82 33.54 11.20
CA TRP A 792 -14.82 34.98 11.37
C TRP A 792 -15.19 35.62 10.04
N GLU A 793 -16.41 36.11 9.94
CA GLU A 793 -16.86 36.85 8.77
C GLU A 793 -16.73 38.36 9.02
N ILE A 794 -16.34 39.10 7.98
CA ILE A 794 -16.29 40.56 8.04
C ILE A 794 -17.74 41.07 7.92
N ASP A 795 -18.31 41.54 9.02
CA ASP A 795 -19.62 42.20 9.02
C ASP A 795 -19.48 43.59 8.37
N THR A 796 -19.94 43.70 7.12
CA THR A 796 -19.94 44.93 6.33
C THR A 796 -21.19 45.79 6.51
N SER A 797 -22.10 45.43 7.43
CA SER A 797 -23.35 46.16 7.66
C SER A 797 -23.11 47.64 8.05
N ASN A 798 -21.93 47.95 8.57
CA ASN A 798 -21.41 49.31 8.69
C ASN A 798 -20.18 49.53 7.79
N PRO A 799 -20.32 50.14 6.61
CA PRO A 799 -19.23 50.31 5.65
C PRO A 799 -18.12 51.28 6.10
N LEU A 800 -18.30 51.99 7.21
CA LEU A 800 -17.26 52.86 7.80
C LEU A 800 -16.49 52.19 8.94
N HIS A 801 -16.99 51.07 9.47
CA HIS A 801 -16.38 50.31 10.56
C HIS A 801 -16.76 48.83 10.44
N PRO A 802 -16.08 48.05 9.58
CA PRO A 802 -16.28 46.61 9.53
C PRO A 802 -15.92 46.00 10.89
N THR A 803 -16.75 45.08 11.38
CA THR A 803 -16.51 44.34 12.62
C THR A 803 -16.40 42.85 12.33
N MET A 804 -15.53 42.15 13.03
CA MET A 804 -15.45 40.69 12.91
C MET A 804 -16.65 40.07 13.63
N ARG A 805 -17.43 39.25 12.95
CA ARG A 805 -18.52 38.47 13.54
C ARG A 805 -18.16 37.00 13.50
N LEU A 806 -18.20 36.35 14.66
CA LEU A 806 -18.12 34.89 14.75
C LEU A 806 -19.49 34.31 14.32
N ILE A 807 -19.49 33.52 13.27
CA ILE A 807 -20.60 32.61 12.96
C ILE A 807 -20.25 31.29 13.63
N THR A 808 -21.06 30.87 14.60
CA THR A 808 -20.84 29.60 15.29
C THR A 808 -21.28 28.44 14.40
N GLY A 809 -20.41 27.43 14.31
CA GLY A 809 -20.59 26.19 13.54
C GLY A 809 -21.53 25.19 14.20
N ASP A 810 -22.60 25.64 14.85
CA ASP A 810 -23.47 24.75 15.63
C ASP A 810 -24.21 23.78 14.69
N ARG A 811 -24.09 22.47 14.94
CA ARG A 811 -24.91 21.47 14.27
C ARG A 811 -26.39 21.71 14.58
N GLU A 812 -27.23 21.75 13.55
CA GLU A 812 -28.67 21.96 13.71
C GLU A 812 -29.37 20.76 14.39
N VAL A 813 -28.75 19.58 14.38
CA VAL A 813 -29.31 18.33 14.93
C VAL A 813 -28.28 17.65 15.84
N THR A 814 -28.62 17.50 17.12
CA THR A 814 -27.85 16.75 18.13
C THR A 814 -28.52 15.40 18.44
N VAL A 815 -27.88 14.54 19.23
CA VAL A 815 -28.47 13.25 19.69
C VAL A 815 -29.79 13.47 20.45
N ASP A 816 -29.86 14.50 21.29
CA ASP A 816 -31.09 14.86 22.02
C ASP A 816 -32.20 15.33 21.07
N GLU A 817 -31.84 16.08 20.03
CA GLU A 817 -32.78 16.54 19.02
C GLU A 817 -33.31 15.38 18.17
N LEU A 818 -32.47 14.38 17.86
CA LEU A 818 -32.92 13.14 17.22
C LEU A 818 -33.93 12.39 18.09
N ALA A 819 -33.67 12.26 19.39
CA ALA A 819 -34.61 11.63 20.32
C ALA A 819 -35.94 12.40 20.38
N ARG A 820 -35.91 13.74 20.39
CA ARG A 820 -37.12 14.56 20.37
C ARG A 820 -37.91 14.38 19.07
N ARG A 821 -37.23 14.38 17.91
CA ARG A 821 -37.87 14.31 16.58
C ARG A 821 -38.39 12.92 16.25
N PHE A 822 -37.60 11.88 16.49
CA PHE A 822 -37.85 10.55 15.91
C PHE A 822 -38.36 9.51 16.88
N ASN A 823 -38.29 9.72 18.20
CA ASN A 823 -38.78 8.73 19.16
C ASN A 823 -40.32 8.71 19.22
N HIS A 824 -40.95 7.81 18.46
CA HIS A 824 -42.41 7.72 18.31
C HIS A 824 -43.21 7.70 19.63
N PRO A 825 -42.75 7.06 20.73
CA PRO A 825 -43.50 7.03 21.98
C PRO A 825 -43.63 8.40 22.66
N THR A 826 -42.74 9.34 22.34
CA THR A 826 -42.65 10.65 23.03
C THR A 826 -42.83 11.86 22.12
N ASN A 827 -42.82 11.67 20.79
CA ASN A 827 -42.76 12.78 19.81
C ASN A 827 -44.11 13.17 19.18
N SER A 828 -45.25 12.84 19.80
CA SER A 828 -46.60 13.06 19.21
C SER A 828 -46.93 14.51 18.80
N ALA A 829 -46.17 15.50 19.27
CA ALA A 829 -46.31 16.92 18.92
C ALA A 829 -45.42 17.37 17.74
N VAL A 830 -44.51 16.52 17.27
CA VAL A 830 -43.56 16.81 16.19
C VAL A 830 -44.22 16.63 14.84
N THR A 831 -44.05 17.62 13.96
CA THR A 831 -44.68 17.61 12.63
C THR A 831 -43.99 16.64 11.67
N GLU A 832 -44.63 16.33 10.54
CA GLU A 832 -44.03 15.49 9.49
C GLU A 832 -42.85 16.17 8.81
N GLU A 833 -42.94 17.47 8.56
CA GLU A 833 -41.85 18.29 8.00
C GLU A 833 -40.61 18.28 8.90
N GLU A 834 -40.82 18.42 10.20
CA GLU A 834 -39.76 18.38 11.22
C GLU A 834 -39.10 16.99 11.35
N ARG A 835 -39.81 15.92 10.95
CA ARG A 835 -39.30 14.54 10.83
C ARG A 835 -38.83 14.20 9.42
N TRP A 836 -38.64 15.19 8.55
CA TRP A 836 -38.16 15.00 7.17
C TRP A 836 -39.05 14.08 6.30
N GLY A 837 -40.35 14.02 6.61
CA GLY A 837 -41.27 13.10 5.92
C GLY A 837 -41.12 11.63 6.33
N ILE A 838 -40.22 11.32 7.28
CA ILE A 838 -40.00 9.95 7.75
C ILE A 838 -41.25 9.46 8.50
N PRO A 839 -41.72 8.21 8.31
CA PRO A 839 -42.85 7.66 9.07
C PRO A 839 -42.60 7.66 10.58
N ASN A 840 -43.65 7.86 11.39
CA ASN A 840 -43.50 7.92 12.86
C ASN A 840 -43.43 6.54 13.52
N ILE A 841 -42.47 5.72 13.09
CA ILE A 841 -42.28 4.34 13.51
C ILE A 841 -40.93 4.09 14.19
N LEU A 842 -40.04 5.08 14.15
CA LEU A 842 -38.70 4.96 14.73
C LEU A 842 -38.73 5.05 16.25
N ARG A 843 -37.81 4.32 16.88
CA ARG A 843 -37.53 4.38 18.30
C ARG A 843 -36.09 4.77 18.51
N VAL A 844 -35.88 5.73 19.40
CA VAL A 844 -34.55 6.27 19.71
C VAL A 844 -34.24 5.93 21.15
N ASN A 845 -33.21 5.10 21.35
CA ASN A 845 -32.71 4.73 22.66
C ASN A 845 -31.40 5.48 22.93
N THR A 846 -31.43 6.40 23.89
CA THR A 846 -30.25 7.08 24.42
C THR A 846 -29.92 6.59 25.83
N PRO A 847 -28.64 6.60 26.25
CA PRO A 847 -28.27 6.34 27.63
C PRO A 847 -28.80 7.47 28.54
N ALA A 848 -28.90 7.20 29.85
CA ALA A 848 -29.42 8.18 30.81
C ALA A 848 -28.44 9.36 31.05
N ALA A 849 -27.16 9.15 30.76
CA ALA A 849 -26.10 10.15 30.80
C ALA A 849 -25.10 9.86 29.67
N PRO A 850 -24.37 10.87 29.17
CA PRO A 850 -23.30 10.68 28.20
C PRO A 850 -22.21 9.74 28.76
N TYR A 851 -21.54 9.00 27.89
CA TYR A 851 -20.36 8.23 28.27
C TYR A 851 -19.19 9.18 28.49
N ALA A 852 -18.28 8.81 29.41
CA ALA A 852 -17.10 9.61 29.70
C ALA A 852 -16.11 9.64 28.53
N THR A 853 -16.01 8.53 27.77
CA THR A 853 -15.13 8.40 26.60
C THR A 853 -15.85 7.73 25.44
N PHE A 854 -15.33 7.93 24.23
CA PHE A 854 -15.81 7.25 23.03
C PHE A 854 -15.66 5.72 23.13
N ASP A 855 -14.51 5.24 23.62
CA ASP A 855 -14.24 3.80 23.77
C ASP A 855 -15.27 3.10 24.66
N LYS A 856 -15.67 3.74 25.77
CA LYS A 856 -16.73 3.23 26.66
C LYS A 856 -18.09 3.17 25.96
N ALA A 857 -18.39 4.15 25.11
CA ALA A 857 -19.63 4.17 24.34
C ALA A 857 -19.68 3.00 23.34
N ILE A 858 -18.58 2.78 22.60
CA ILE A 858 -18.49 1.69 21.62
C ILE A 858 -18.58 0.32 22.30
N MET A 859 -17.89 0.13 23.43
CA MET A 859 -17.94 -1.14 24.18
C MET A 859 -19.35 -1.47 24.66
N ASP A 860 -20.06 -0.52 25.29
CA ASP A 860 -21.42 -0.75 25.79
C ASP A 860 -22.41 -1.04 24.65
N ILE A 861 -22.28 -0.33 23.53
CA ILE A 861 -23.15 -0.50 22.37
C ILE A 861 -22.92 -1.83 21.67
N GLY A 862 -21.65 -2.22 21.50
CA GLY A 862 -21.25 -3.45 20.83
C GLY A 862 -21.59 -4.72 21.61
N THR A 863 -21.94 -4.61 22.89
CA THR A 863 -22.17 -5.77 23.78
C THR A 863 -23.58 -5.74 24.39
N ASP A 864 -23.75 -5.02 25.49
CA ASP A 864 -24.90 -5.11 26.37
C ASP A 864 -26.11 -4.38 25.79
N LYS A 865 -25.91 -3.17 25.25
CA LYS A 865 -27.03 -2.31 24.85
C LYS A 865 -27.74 -2.80 23.58
N ALA A 866 -26.98 -3.25 22.58
CA ALA A 866 -27.56 -3.87 21.39
C ALA A 866 -28.36 -5.12 21.76
N THR A 867 -27.79 -5.99 22.58
CA THR A 867 -28.42 -7.24 23.00
C THR A 867 -29.70 -6.99 23.81
N ASP A 868 -29.73 -5.98 24.68
CA ASP A 868 -30.92 -5.56 25.42
C ASP A 868 -32.04 -5.06 24.49
N ILE A 869 -31.70 -4.22 23.50
CA ILE A 869 -32.65 -3.75 22.48
C ILE A 869 -33.21 -4.92 21.69
N LEU A 870 -32.36 -5.81 21.19
CA LEU A 870 -32.75 -6.95 20.34
C LEU A 870 -33.64 -7.94 21.11
N ASN A 871 -33.32 -8.23 22.37
CA ASN A 871 -34.12 -9.12 23.19
C ASN A 871 -35.47 -8.50 23.60
N THR A 872 -35.50 -7.20 23.86
CA THR A 872 -36.72 -6.51 24.31
C THR A 872 -37.67 -6.17 23.16
N ALA A 873 -37.13 -5.69 22.03
CA ALA A 873 -37.93 -5.22 20.90
C ALA A 873 -38.17 -6.31 19.85
N PHE A 874 -37.17 -7.14 19.53
CA PHE A 874 -37.20 -8.02 18.35
C PHE A 874 -37.42 -9.50 18.64
N ALA A 875 -37.08 -10.01 19.83
CA ALA A 875 -37.17 -11.45 20.13
C ALA A 875 -38.58 -12.05 19.92
N GLY A 876 -39.64 -11.30 20.26
CA GLY A 876 -41.03 -11.74 20.05
C GLY A 876 -41.43 -11.84 18.57
N SER A 877 -40.91 -10.93 17.74
CA SER A 877 -41.14 -10.93 16.29
C SER A 877 -40.27 -12.00 15.60
N TRP A 878 -39.03 -12.19 16.05
CA TRP A 878 -38.15 -13.25 15.56
C TRP A 878 -38.68 -14.67 15.84
N GLN A 879 -39.37 -14.87 16.97
CA GLN A 879 -40.05 -16.14 17.25
C GLN A 879 -41.17 -16.46 16.24
N GLN A 880 -41.75 -15.44 15.60
CA GLN A 880 -42.79 -15.59 14.58
C GLN A 880 -42.17 -15.74 13.18
N ASP A 881 -41.08 -15.01 12.93
CA ASP A 881 -40.29 -15.06 11.70
C ASP A 881 -38.80 -15.10 12.03
N ASN A 882 -38.21 -16.29 12.02
CA ASN A 882 -36.81 -16.48 12.34
C ASN A 882 -35.84 -16.03 11.24
N SER A 883 -36.36 -15.55 10.10
CA SER A 883 -35.55 -14.91 9.05
C SER A 883 -35.36 -13.41 9.27
N LEU A 884 -35.99 -12.84 10.30
CA LEU A 884 -35.84 -11.43 10.65
C LEU A 884 -34.38 -11.09 10.99
N LYS A 885 -33.87 -10.05 10.33
CA LYS A 885 -32.53 -9.49 10.54
C LYS A 885 -32.68 -7.99 10.87
N PRO A 886 -32.74 -7.62 12.16
CA PRO A 886 -32.91 -6.23 12.56
C PRO A 886 -31.71 -5.35 12.19
N LEU A 887 -31.97 -4.13 11.73
CA LEU A 887 -30.97 -3.09 11.52
C LEU A 887 -31.03 -2.06 12.65
N ILE A 888 -29.88 -1.71 13.21
CA ILE A 888 -29.77 -0.61 14.18
C ILE A 888 -28.83 0.45 13.62
N THR A 889 -29.31 1.69 13.61
CA THR A 889 -28.52 2.89 13.34
C THR A 889 -27.96 3.45 14.64
N TYR A 890 -26.65 3.58 14.74
CA TYR A 890 -25.98 4.25 15.83
C TYR A 890 -25.55 5.63 15.37
N VAL A 891 -25.99 6.65 16.10
CA VAL A 891 -25.56 8.04 15.91
C VAL A 891 -24.77 8.43 17.14
N ILE A 892 -23.50 8.78 16.94
CA ILE A 892 -22.53 9.05 18.00
C ILE A 892 -22.05 10.49 17.84
N GLU A 893 -22.01 11.21 18.95
CA GLU A 893 -21.51 12.57 19.03
C GLU A 893 -20.48 12.63 20.16
N THR A 894 -19.25 12.96 19.83
CA THR A 894 -18.13 13.05 20.79
C THR A 894 -17.62 14.47 20.82
N GLU A 895 -17.62 15.08 22.01
CA GLU A 895 -16.99 16.37 22.24
C GLU A 895 -15.56 16.16 22.72
N ARG A 896 -14.58 16.75 22.04
CA ARG A 896 -13.18 16.70 22.47
C ARG A 896 -12.44 17.99 22.13
N ARG A 897 -11.36 18.27 22.84
CA ARG A 897 -10.36 19.25 22.38
C ARG A 897 -9.04 18.53 22.17
N THR A 898 -8.29 18.93 21.14
CA THR A 898 -7.08 18.24 20.74
C THR A 898 -5.95 19.24 20.52
N VAL A 899 -4.74 18.87 20.93
CA VAL A 899 -3.49 19.55 20.55
C VAL A 899 -2.48 18.51 20.09
N THR A 900 -1.77 18.79 19.01
CA THR A 900 -0.74 17.93 18.43
C THR A 900 0.65 18.55 18.60
N LEU A 901 1.69 17.76 18.37
CA LEU A 901 3.09 18.20 18.47
C LEU A 901 3.43 19.29 17.44
N ASP A 902 2.77 19.33 16.29
CA ASP A 902 2.94 20.37 15.24
C ASP A 902 2.72 21.80 15.73
N ALA A 903 1.98 21.98 16.82
CA ALA A 903 1.84 23.29 17.46
C ALA A 903 3.18 23.85 18.00
N LEU A 904 4.29 23.10 17.94
CA LEU A 904 5.66 23.59 18.11
C LEU A 904 6.16 24.48 16.97
N MET A 905 5.60 24.39 15.76
CA MET A 905 5.95 25.29 14.65
C MET A 905 5.54 26.74 14.95
N GLU A 906 4.59 26.94 15.86
CA GLU A 906 4.10 28.26 16.20
C GLU A 906 5.23 29.13 16.80
N PRO A 907 5.41 30.37 16.30
CA PRO A 907 6.50 31.22 16.77
C PRO A 907 6.34 31.60 18.24
N GLU A 908 7.37 31.33 19.05
CA GLU A 908 7.38 31.71 20.46
C GLU A 908 7.27 33.23 20.64
N SER A 909 6.25 33.68 21.38
CA SER A 909 6.05 35.08 21.72
C SER A 909 5.76 35.26 23.20
N ALA A 910 6.51 36.16 23.85
CA ALA A 910 6.25 36.52 25.25
C ALA A 910 4.90 37.21 25.48
N LEU A 911 4.23 37.68 24.42
CA LEU A 911 2.90 38.30 24.47
C LEU A 911 1.77 37.31 24.14
N SER A 912 2.09 36.15 23.56
CA SER A 912 1.17 35.07 23.24
C SER A 912 1.97 33.76 23.23
N PRO A 913 2.13 33.10 24.41
CA PRO A 913 2.81 31.81 24.50
C PRO A 913 2.17 30.77 23.56
N PRO A 914 2.98 29.84 23.00
CA PRO A 914 2.48 28.77 22.14
C PRO A 914 1.67 27.75 22.94
N TYR A 915 0.80 26.99 22.26
CA TYR A 915 0.12 25.85 22.89
C TYR A 915 1.10 24.75 23.26
N VAL A 916 2.19 24.60 22.51
CA VAL A 916 3.23 23.60 22.77
C VAL A 916 4.59 24.29 22.80
N SER A 917 5.43 23.93 23.78
CA SER A 917 6.81 24.42 23.86
C SER A 917 7.74 23.33 24.35
N LEU A 918 8.96 23.30 23.80
CA LEU A 918 10.01 22.36 24.20
C LEU A 918 11.22 23.13 24.73
N THR A 919 11.40 23.12 26.05
CA THR A 919 12.56 23.76 26.70
C THR A 919 13.50 22.70 27.29
N ASN A 920 14.72 22.62 26.76
CA ASN A 920 15.68 21.55 27.03
C ASN A 920 15.12 20.18 26.62
N ASN A 921 14.66 19.37 27.59
CA ASN A 921 14.02 18.08 27.41
C ASN A 921 12.58 18.07 27.93
N THR A 922 12.05 19.22 28.36
CA THR A 922 10.69 19.32 28.91
C THR A 922 9.75 19.88 27.86
N LEU A 923 8.81 19.06 27.44
CA LEU A 923 7.70 19.38 26.56
C LEU A 923 6.50 19.79 27.41
N THR A 924 6.06 21.02 27.24
CA THR A 924 4.86 21.56 27.87
C THR A 924 3.78 21.75 26.82
N MET A 925 2.62 21.13 27.04
CA MET A 925 1.41 21.33 26.25
C MET A 925 0.34 21.99 27.11
N ASP A 926 -0.03 23.22 26.77
CA ASP A 926 -0.99 24.05 27.47
C ASP A 926 -2.25 24.20 26.62
N MET A 927 -3.39 23.73 27.14
CA MET A 927 -4.67 23.77 26.42
C MET A 927 -5.35 25.16 26.42
N ASN A 928 -4.85 26.10 27.22
CA ASN A 928 -5.40 27.45 27.37
C ASN A 928 -4.33 28.49 27.78
N PRO A 929 -3.31 28.69 26.94
CA PRO A 929 -2.20 29.57 27.27
C PRO A 929 -2.65 31.02 27.44
N ALA A 930 -2.04 31.69 28.41
CA ALA A 930 -2.39 33.05 28.77
C ALA A 930 -2.34 33.99 27.55
N PHE A 931 -3.33 34.88 27.42
CA PHE A 931 -3.43 35.86 26.33
C PHE A 931 -3.68 35.28 24.92
N ARG A 932 -3.98 33.98 24.83
CA ARG A 932 -4.49 33.32 23.62
C ARG A 932 -5.95 32.91 23.81
N SER A 933 -6.65 32.64 22.71
CA SER A 933 -7.91 31.90 22.76
C SER A 933 -7.66 30.47 23.26
N PRO A 934 -8.54 29.90 24.10
CA PRO A 934 -8.49 28.49 24.43
C PRO A 934 -8.65 27.63 23.17
N ILE A 935 -8.08 26.42 23.17
CA ILE A 935 -8.34 25.43 22.12
C ILE A 935 -9.84 25.16 22.03
N SER A 936 -10.38 25.13 20.81
CA SER A 936 -11.80 24.85 20.56
C SER A 936 -12.17 23.44 21.03
N VAL A 937 -13.44 23.29 21.39
CA VAL A 937 -14.02 21.95 21.57
C VAL A 937 -14.67 21.60 20.25
N ASP A 938 -14.21 20.52 19.66
CA ASP A 938 -14.74 19.99 18.42
C ASP A 938 -15.76 18.90 18.75
N THR A 939 -16.86 18.90 18.00
CA THR A 939 -17.91 17.89 18.11
C THR A 939 -17.86 16.97 16.90
N LEU A 940 -17.32 15.77 17.09
CA LEU A 940 -17.26 14.74 16.04
C LEU A 940 -18.59 13.98 15.99
N GLY A 941 -19.16 13.85 14.80
CA GLY A 941 -20.37 13.06 14.55
C GLY A 941 -20.05 11.83 13.75
N THR A 942 -20.61 10.70 14.16
CA THR A 942 -20.48 9.43 13.45
C THR A 942 -21.83 8.78 13.31
N VAL A 943 -22.11 8.23 12.13
CA VAL A 943 -23.27 7.38 11.88
C VAL A 943 -22.76 6.00 11.50
N LYS A 944 -23.28 4.96 12.15
CA LYS A 944 -22.91 3.57 11.91
C LYS A 944 -24.13 2.69 11.83
N TRP A 945 -24.12 1.73 10.92
CA TRP A 945 -25.13 0.69 10.82
C TRP A 945 -24.61 -0.67 11.25
N THR A 946 -25.41 -1.37 12.05
CA THR A 946 -25.15 -2.76 12.38
C THR A 946 -26.42 -3.57 12.18
N ALA A 947 -26.34 -4.55 11.29
CA ALA A 947 -27.37 -5.56 11.13
C ALA A 947 -27.10 -6.73 12.09
N TYR A 948 -28.16 -7.29 12.69
CA TYR A 948 -28.06 -8.38 13.64
C TYR A 948 -28.76 -9.65 13.14
N CYS A 949 -28.08 -10.78 13.36
CA CYS A 949 -28.53 -12.11 12.99
C CYS A 949 -28.64 -12.94 14.27
N ALA A 950 -29.68 -13.76 14.37
CA ALA A 950 -29.89 -14.64 15.51
C ALA A 950 -29.77 -16.11 15.13
N ASP A 951 -28.99 -16.85 15.92
CA ASP A 951 -28.94 -18.30 15.84
C ASP A 951 -29.98 -18.94 16.78
N GLN A 952 -30.46 -20.14 16.42
CA GLN A 952 -31.38 -20.92 17.26
C GLN A 952 -30.66 -21.41 18.52
N ALA A 953 -30.81 -20.71 19.65
CA ALA A 953 -30.31 -21.15 20.95
C ALA A 953 -31.24 -22.20 21.58
N THR A 954 -30.67 -23.03 22.47
CA THR A 954 -31.31 -24.21 23.10
C THR A 954 -32.49 -23.91 24.02
N GLU A 955 -32.82 -22.64 24.32
CA GLU A 955 -33.85 -22.25 25.31
C GLU A 955 -34.92 -21.26 24.80
N GLY A 956 -35.00 -21.00 23.49
CA GLY A 956 -36.09 -20.18 22.89
C GLY A 956 -35.88 -18.66 22.93
N THR A 957 -34.78 -18.18 23.52
CA THR A 957 -34.25 -16.82 23.35
C THR A 957 -33.23 -16.82 22.20
N PRO A 958 -33.37 -15.93 21.20
CA PRO A 958 -32.38 -15.81 20.12
C PRO A 958 -31.00 -15.41 20.65
N ASN A 959 -29.94 -16.04 20.14
CA ASN A 959 -28.57 -15.58 20.39
C ASN A 959 -28.15 -14.61 19.28
N TRP A 960 -28.20 -13.31 19.58
CA TRP A 960 -27.91 -12.25 18.62
C TRP A 960 -26.41 -12.03 18.44
N ASN A 961 -25.98 -11.90 17.20
CA ASN A 961 -24.64 -11.46 16.82
C ASN A 961 -24.75 -10.51 15.62
N PRO A 962 -23.77 -9.61 15.41
CA PRO A 962 -23.67 -8.89 14.16
C PRO A 962 -23.69 -9.86 12.97
N CYS A 963 -24.49 -9.54 11.96
CA CYS A 963 -24.57 -10.38 10.76
C CYS A 963 -23.21 -10.42 10.05
N ALA A 964 -22.86 -11.58 9.49
CA ALA A 964 -21.86 -11.61 8.44
C ALA A 964 -22.34 -10.72 7.28
N THR A 965 -21.41 -9.96 6.69
CA THR A 965 -21.71 -8.98 5.63
C THR A 965 -22.53 -9.60 4.50
N GLU A 966 -22.18 -10.81 4.06
CA GLU A 966 -22.91 -11.50 2.98
C GLU A 966 -24.34 -11.83 3.36
N ALA A 967 -24.57 -12.26 4.61
CA ALA A 967 -25.89 -12.68 5.06
C ALA A 967 -26.89 -11.52 5.05
N TYR A 968 -26.42 -10.29 5.26
CA TYR A 968 -27.26 -9.10 5.16
C TYR A 968 -27.35 -8.54 3.74
N LEU A 969 -26.29 -8.64 2.93
CA LEU A 969 -26.39 -8.30 1.51
C LEU A 969 -27.39 -9.20 0.75
N ASP A 970 -27.46 -10.48 1.11
CA ASP A 970 -28.49 -11.41 0.60
C ASP A 970 -29.90 -10.99 1.05
N GLU A 971 -30.01 -10.42 2.25
CA GLU A 971 -31.28 -9.90 2.76
C GLU A 971 -31.74 -8.69 1.96
N LEU A 972 -30.85 -7.72 1.73
CA LEU A 972 -31.15 -6.52 0.94
C LEU A 972 -31.55 -6.88 -0.50
N GLU A 973 -30.87 -7.86 -1.10
CA GLU A 973 -31.21 -8.38 -2.42
C GLU A 973 -32.59 -9.05 -2.45
N ALA A 974 -32.93 -9.81 -1.40
CA ALA A 974 -34.27 -10.41 -1.29
C ALA A 974 -35.37 -9.37 -1.07
N ARG A 975 -35.09 -8.32 -0.28
CA ARG A 975 -36.05 -7.25 0.05
C ARG A 975 -36.31 -6.32 -1.14
N TYR A 976 -35.26 -5.94 -1.87
CA TYR A 976 -35.34 -4.96 -2.95
C TYR A 976 -35.24 -5.58 -4.35
N SER A 977 -35.52 -6.88 -4.48
CA SER A 977 -35.48 -7.58 -5.76
C SER A 977 -36.37 -6.92 -6.83
N ILE A 978 -35.95 -7.02 -8.09
CA ILE A 978 -36.57 -6.38 -9.28
C ILE A 978 -38.08 -6.67 -9.42
N ASP A 979 -38.57 -7.78 -8.87
CA ASP A 979 -39.98 -8.17 -8.96
C ASP A 979 -40.89 -7.44 -7.96
N ASP A 980 -40.38 -7.05 -6.78
CA ASP A 980 -41.17 -6.45 -5.68
C ASP A 980 -40.87 -4.95 -5.44
N SER A 981 -39.72 -4.42 -5.87
CA SER A 981 -39.29 -3.02 -5.62
C SER A 981 -39.60 -2.01 -6.74
N ARG A 982 -40.31 -2.44 -7.80
CA ARG A 982 -40.71 -1.59 -8.93
C ARG A 982 -41.66 -0.47 -8.49
N LEU A 983 -41.19 0.77 -8.52
CA LEU A 983 -42.10 1.91 -8.44
C LEU A 983 -42.87 2.07 -9.76
N PRO A 984 -44.07 2.67 -9.75
CA PRO A 984 -44.85 2.88 -10.96
C PRO A 984 -44.10 3.73 -11.99
N GLY A 985 -43.55 3.10 -13.03
CA GLY A 985 -42.78 3.75 -14.09
C GLY A 985 -41.32 3.31 -14.21
N ASP A 986 -40.80 2.55 -13.24
CA ASP A 986 -39.43 2.04 -13.27
C ASP A 986 -39.25 0.95 -14.35
N ASP A 987 -38.21 1.10 -15.16
CA ASP A 987 -37.67 0.02 -16.00
C ASP A 987 -36.71 -0.89 -15.20
N ASP A 988 -36.33 -2.03 -15.78
CA ASP A 988 -35.48 -3.01 -15.09
C ASP A 988 -34.13 -2.39 -14.65
N THR A 989 -33.55 -1.51 -15.47
CA THR A 989 -32.29 -0.83 -15.20
C THR A 989 -32.35 0.13 -14.01
N THR A 990 -33.48 0.85 -13.87
CA THR A 990 -33.67 1.80 -12.76
C THR A 990 -33.86 1.06 -11.43
N ALA A 991 -34.58 -0.06 -11.44
CA ALA A 991 -34.77 -0.90 -10.25
C ALA A 991 -33.44 -1.55 -9.80
N GLU A 992 -32.66 -2.06 -10.76
CA GLU A 992 -31.34 -2.64 -10.49
C GLU A 992 -30.35 -1.60 -9.93
N GLY A 993 -30.30 -0.40 -10.50
CA GLY A 993 -29.43 0.69 -10.01
C GLY A 993 -29.77 1.14 -8.58
N ARG A 994 -31.06 1.17 -8.23
CA ARG A 994 -31.50 1.47 -6.85
C ARG A 994 -31.07 0.40 -5.86
N GLN A 995 -31.26 -0.87 -6.20
CA GLN A 995 -30.81 -1.98 -5.36
C GLN A 995 -29.29 -1.90 -5.12
N PHE A 996 -28.54 -1.58 -6.17
CA PHE A 996 -27.09 -1.39 -6.08
C PHE A 996 -26.72 -0.25 -5.10
N ALA A 997 -27.35 0.93 -5.24
CA ALA A 997 -27.09 2.08 -4.38
C ALA A 997 -27.36 1.78 -2.90
N ILE A 998 -28.47 1.09 -2.61
CA ILE A 998 -28.83 0.63 -1.25
C ILE A 998 -27.73 -0.29 -0.67
N GLN A 999 -27.26 -1.25 -1.47
CA GLN A 999 -26.22 -2.17 -1.04
C GLN A 999 -24.88 -1.46 -0.80
N LEU A 1000 -24.50 -0.51 -1.66
CA LEU A 1000 -23.29 0.29 -1.47
C LEU A 1000 -23.39 1.17 -0.21
N PHE A 1001 -24.52 1.84 -0.02
CA PHE A 1001 -24.74 2.71 1.13
C PHE A 1001 -24.71 1.93 2.45
N TYR A 1002 -25.26 0.71 2.49
CA TYR A 1002 -25.08 -0.18 3.64
C TYR A 1002 -23.61 -0.49 3.91
N LEU A 1003 -22.81 -0.81 2.89
CA LEU A 1003 -21.39 -1.14 3.07
C LEU A 1003 -20.59 0.04 3.65
N ILE A 1004 -20.89 1.27 3.22
CA ILE A 1004 -20.28 2.49 3.74
C ILE A 1004 -20.60 2.65 5.23
N LEU A 1005 -21.89 2.64 5.60
CA LEU A 1005 -22.30 2.89 6.99
C LEU A 1005 -22.00 1.73 7.95
N SER A 1006 -21.95 0.50 7.45
CA SER A 1006 -21.57 -0.66 8.26
C SER A 1006 -20.06 -0.90 8.31
N GLN A 1007 -19.29 -0.17 7.49
CA GLN A 1007 -17.85 -0.37 7.28
C GLN A 1007 -17.51 -1.85 6.98
N ALA A 1008 -18.44 -2.54 6.31
CA ALA A 1008 -18.39 -3.98 6.13
C ALA A 1008 -17.67 -4.36 4.82
N ARG A 1009 -16.99 -5.50 4.82
CA ARG A 1009 -16.21 -5.99 3.67
C ARG A 1009 -16.88 -7.21 3.05
N PRO A 1010 -17.49 -7.11 1.85
CA PRO A 1010 -18.11 -8.26 1.20
C PRO A 1010 -17.07 -9.15 0.51
N LYS A 1011 -17.38 -10.43 0.33
CA LYS A 1011 -16.56 -11.32 -0.50
C LYS A 1011 -16.47 -10.83 -1.97
N PRO A 1012 -15.32 -11.01 -2.63
CA PRO A 1012 -15.11 -10.63 -4.04
C PRO A 1012 -16.15 -11.23 -5.01
N SER A 1013 -16.65 -12.43 -4.72
CA SER A 1013 -17.67 -13.10 -5.56
C SER A 1013 -19.04 -12.40 -5.54
N LYS A 1014 -19.39 -11.70 -4.45
CA LYS A 1014 -20.65 -10.94 -4.32
C LYS A 1014 -20.56 -9.65 -5.14
N LEU A 1015 -19.43 -8.95 -5.08
CA LEU A 1015 -19.15 -7.75 -5.89
C LEU A 1015 -19.23 -8.04 -7.40
N MET A 1016 -18.73 -9.21 -7.85
CA MET A 1016 -18.84 -9.64 -9.26
C MET A 1016 -20.28 -9.84 -9.76
N ALA A 1017 -21.22 -10.17 -8.89
CA ALA A 1017 -22.61 -10.43 -9.28
C ALA A 1017 -23.37 -9.13 -9.58
N TRP A 1018 -22.94 -8.00 -9.03
CA TRP A 1018 -23.55 -6.67 -9.21
C TRP A 1018 -23.12 -5.98 -10.51
N CYS A 1019 -22.17 -6.56 -11.23
CA CYS A 1019 -21.53 -6.01 -12.43
C CYS A 1019 -22.48 -5.75 -13.63
N PRO A 1020 -23.44 -6.63 -13.97
CA PRO A 1020 -24.29 -6.46 -15.16
C PRO A 1020 -25.24 -5.26 -15.13
N ILE A 1021 -25.59 -4.79 -13.93
CA ILE A 1021 -26.55 -3.71 -13.64
C ILE A 1021 -26.07 -2.33 -14.14
N LEU A 1022 -24.75 -2.15 -14.23
CA LEU A 1022 -24.12 -0.86 -14.52
C LEU A 1022 -23.88 -0.60 -16.02
N THR A 1023 -24.44 -1.42 -16.93
CA THR A 1023 -24.29 -1.23 -18.38
C THR A 1023 -25.64 -1.07 -19.08
N PRO A 1024 -26.31 0.09 -19.02
CA PRO A 1024 -27.48 0.32 -19.87
C PRO A 1024 -27.02 0.44 -21.33
N THR A 1025 -27.63 -0.37 -22.20
CA THR A 1025 -27.27 -0.51 -23.63
C THR A 1025 -27.41 0.74 -24.53
N THR A 1026 -27.55 1.96 -23.99
CA THR A 1026 -27.76 3.19 -24.79
C THR A 1026 -27.17 4.51 -24.25
N ALA A 1027 -26.11 4.51 -23.41
CA ALA A 1027 -25.26 5.70 -23.16
C ALA A 1027 -23.85 5.26 -22.73
N PRO A 1028 -22.76 5.99 -23.07
CA PRO A 1028 -21.43 5.67 -22.56
C PRO A 1028 -21.32 6.18 -21.11
N VAL A 1029 -20.35 5.64 -20.37
CA VAL A 1029 -20.02 5.95 -18.95
C VAL A 1029 -20.80 5.13 -17.92
N LEU A 1030 -20.56 3.82 -17.89
CA LEU A 1030 -20.36 3.01 -16.67
C LEU A 1030 -19.87 1.63 -17.13
N SER A 1031 -18.67 1.23 -16.71
CA SER A 1031 -18.05 -0.05 -17.09
C SER A 1031 -17.86 -0.88 -15.84
N CYS A 1032 -18.36 -2.10 -15.86
CA CYS A 1032 -18.30 -3.02 -14.75
C CYS A 1032 -17.39 -4.19 -15.10
N ARG A 1033 -16.26 -4.33 -14.39
CA ARG A 1033 -15.25 -5.38 -14.62
C ARG A 1033 -15.09 -6.20 -13.33
N ALA A 1034 -15.16 -7.53 -13.44
CA ALA A 1034 -14.90 -8.45 -12.31
C ALA A 1034 -13.44 -8.31 -11.81
N PRO A 1035 -13.18 -8.38 -10.49
CA PRO A 1035 -11.84 -8.19 -9.93
C PRO A 1035 -10.91 -9.33 -10.32
N ALA A 1036 -9.69 -8.98 -10.74
CA ALA A 1036 -8.64 -9.93 -11.08
C ALA A 1036 -7.85 -10.47 -9.85
N SER A 1037 -8.20 -10.09 -8.61
CA SER A 1037 -7.54 -10.63 -7.39
C SER A 1037 -8.45 -10.62 -6.14
N PRO A 1038 -8.27 -11.53 -5.16
CA PRO A 1038 -9.20 -11.75 -4.03
C PRO A 1038 -9.21 -10.68 -2.92
N THR A 1039 -8.53 -9.54 -3.08
CA THR A 1039 -8.18 -8.66 -1.93
C THR A 1039 -8.54 -7.17 -2.05
N ALA A 1040 -9.29 -6.71 -3.07
CA ALA A 1040 -9.65 -5.29 -3.20
C ALA A 1040 -11.18 -5.05 -3.24
N ASN A 1041 -11.68 -4.19 -2.33
CA ASN A 1041 -13.08 -3.92 -1.98
C ASN A 1041 -13.45 -2.44 -2.17
N SER A 1042 -14.29 -2.10 -3.18
CA SER A 1042 -15.01 -0.83 -3.48
C SER A 1042 -15.05 -0.53 -4.99
N LEU A 1043 -16.18 0.07 -5.41
CA LEU A 1043 -16.72 0.22 -6.76
C LEU A 1043 -17.07 1.70 -6.98
N VAL A 1044 -16.58 2.30 -8.08
CA VAL A 1044 -16.79 3.72 -8.44
C VAL A 1044 -18.18 3.94 -9.03
N LEU A 1045 -18.96 4.89 -8.52
CA LEU A 1045 -20.29 5.25 -9.05
C LEU A 1045 -20.60 6.74 -8.86
N GLN A 1046 -20.59 7.49 -9.97
CA GLN A 1046 -21.29 8.78 -10.08
C GLN A 1046 -22.78 8.52 -10.34
N LEU A 1047 -23.64 9.02 -9.45
CA LEU A 1047 -25.10 8.99 -9.63
C LEU A 1047 -25.57 10.31 -10.28
N PRO A 1048 -26.52 10.28 -11.22
CA PRO A 1048 -27.15 11.49 -11.74
C PRO A 1048 -28.02 12.16 -10.64
N PRO A 1049 -28.22 13.49 -10.69
CA PRO A 1049 -28.94 14.27 -9.67
C PRO A 1049 -30.44 13.95 -9.51
N SER A 1050 -30.96 12.92 -10.19
CA SER A 1050 -32.34 12.45 -10.08
C SER A 1050 -32.51 11.13 -9.32
N VAL A 1051 -31.44 10.63 -8.68
CA VAL A 1051 -31.49 9.46 -7.78
C VAL A 1051 -31.42 9.91 -6.33
#